data_AF-A0A8X7X514-F1
#
_entry.id   AF-A0A8X7X514-F1
#
_cell.length_a   1.000
_cell.length_b   1.000
_cell.length_c   1.000
_cell.angle_alpha   90.00
_cell.angle_beta   90.00
_cell.angle_gamma   90.00
#
_symmetry.space_group_name_H-M   'P 1'
#
loop_
_entity.id
_entity.type
_entity.pdbx_description
1 polymer ?
#
loop_
_entity_poly.entity_id
_entity_poly.type
_entity_poly.pdbx_seq_one_letter_code
_entity_poly.pdbx_strand_id
1 'polypeptide(L)'
;MSMNDRDDVRLDVEMEEVEKLSGIYNDKDVIEQEFYPTYGALNDGTDMPKPEWVEFNQQSDSLFFNDGKRRIDFVLAYEDEDMKEYEKRYHFQRKKMKREHYEASLIKMGLELEAARSVVNEKLVFVKVHTPWDVLCTYAEVMHLQMPIQINDLKSKASTFNCFTKIFSPSEDIIHPETEYFTAPFEKERINHFLIEDQETFFNPSTRSRIANYILSRANYEVTDKVRKFGINKLLDAGVYKAAFPLHDCRFNVKSEDLKCPNERYLLYREWAHPRSFYKLQPLDLIRKYYGEKVGIYFAWLGFYTKMLVVAAFFGLCCFIYGYKTRDTNTWSIEVCDPEVGGRIIMCPQCDRECTYWKLNSTCESTKKLSIFDHYGTMVFAVLMSIWVTIFLEFWKRHQAELNYEWDTAEFLEQEEIPRPEYEAKCKYEKINPVTKEKELVPHRTCEKCLRVSCGVGTVLFWIVLIIASVVGIIVYRLSVFFVFAAKMQHDLKELQPLKDYLTPQMATSVTASIISFIIIMILNMVYEKVAIMITDFELPRTQTDYENSLTLKMFLFQFVNYYSSCFYIAFFKGKIVGYPKSPVYWLGKYRNEECDPSGCLVELTTQLTIVMGGKAIWNNIQEVLLPWIKNLIGRYKKGKPAERQIPRWEQDYELQSLGKLGLFYEYLEMVIQFGFVTLFVASFPLAPLLALLNNLFEILTTQYRRLETDT
;
A
#
# COMPACT_ATOMS: atom_id res chain seq x y z
N MET A 1 -36.33 -54.73 16.84
CA MET A 1 -35.77 -53.78 17.83
C MET A 1 -35.03 -52.73 17.04
N SER A 2 -35.70 -51.59 16.89
CA SER A 2 -35.50 -50.51 15.92
C SER A 2 -34.53 -49.44 16.43
N MET A 3 -33.63 -48.96 15.59
CA MET A 3 -33.15 -47.56 15.59
C MET A 3 -32.23 -47.35 14.38
N ASN A 4 -32.84 -47.02 13.25
CA ASN A 4 -32.22 -46.36 12.11
C ASN A 4 -33.36 -45.58 11.46
N ASP A 5 -33.39 -44.26 11.66
CA ASP A 5 -34.25 -43.26 10.99
C ASP A 5 -34.26 -41.98 11.83
N ARG A 6 -33.36 -41.03 11.53
CA ARG A 6 -33.55 -39.64 12.00
C ARG A 6 -32.78 -38.52 11.29
N ASP A 7 -32.18 -38.73 10.12
CA ASP A 7 -31.43 -37.66 9.42
C ASP A 7 -31.92 -37.28 8.01
N ASP A 8 -32.99 -37.90 7.50
CA ASP A 8 -33.49 -37.64 6.13
C ASP A 8 -34.73 -36.72 6.01
N VAL A 9 -35.20 -36.09 7.10
CA VAL A 9 -36.47 -35.31 7.10
C VAL A 9 -36.26 -33.79 7.20
N ARG A 10 -35.08 -33.26 6.83
CA ARG A 10 -34.83 -31.81 6.90
C ARG A 10 -34.51 -31.12 5.57
N LEU A 11 -34.59 -31.83 4.46
CA LEU A 11 -34.35 -31.30 3.10
C LEU A 11 -35.61 -31.16 2.24
N ASP A 12 -36.76 -31.66 2.70
CA ASP A 12 -38.00 -31.67 1.91
C ASP A 12 -39.03 -30.58 2.30
N VAL A 13 -38.66 -29.61 3.14
CA VAL A 13 -39.58 -28.53 3.57
C VAL A 13 -39.29 -27.17 2.90
N GLU A 14 -38.21 -27.04 2.11
CA GLU A 14 -37.92 -25.81 1.33
C GLU A 14 -38.27 -25.91 -0.17
N MET A 15 -38.86 -27.02 -0.63
CA MET A 15 -39.24 -27.22 -2.04
C MET A 15 -40.74 -27.08 -2.36
N GLU A 16 -41.62 -26.83 -1.39
CA GLU A 16 -43.07 -26.69 -1.65
C GLU A 16 -43.60 -25.24 -1.66
N GLU A 17 -42.78 -24.21 -1.44
CA GLU A 17 -43.20 -22.80 -1.55
C GLU A 17 -42.75 -22.08 -2.83
N VAL A 18 -42.07 -22.78 -3.76
CA VAL A 18 -41.59 -22.18 -5.03
C VAL A 18 -42.53 -22.44 -6.20
N GLU A 19 -43.58 -23.26 -6.05
CA GLU A 19 -44.46 -23.68 -7.15
C GLU A 19 -45.82 -22.96 -7.23
N LYS A 20 -45.99 -21.80 -6.58
CA LYS A 20 -47.27 -21.06 -6.55
C LYS A 20 -47.25 -19.58 -6.97
N LEU A 21 -46.31 -19.16 -7.81
CA LEU A 21 -46.36 -17.83 -8.45
C LEU A 21 -46.04 -17.80 -9.95
N SER A 22 -46.08 -18.96 -10.63
CA SER A 22 -46.12 -19.03 -12.10
C SER A 22 -47.53 -18.76 -12.60
N GLY A 23 -47.89 -17.49 -12.69
CA GLY A 23 -49.15 -17.09 -13.31
C GLY A 23 -49.23 -15.59 -13.52
N ILE A 24 -49.24 -15.21 -14.80
CA ILE A 24 -49.58 -13.90 -15.35
C ILE A 24 -48.38 -12.92 -15.38
N TYR A 25 -47.75 -12.76 -16.54
CA TYR A 25 -47.79 -11.51 -17.33
C TYR A 25 -47.05 -11.67 -18.66
N ASN A 26 -47.58 -10.98 -19.67
CA ASN A 26 -47.45 -11.20 -21.10
C ASN A 26 -46.07 -10.95 -21.70
N ASP A 27 -45.78 -11.72 -22.75
CA ASP A 27 -44.91 -11.36 -23.87
C ASP A 27 -45.34 -10.01 -24.45
N LYS A 28 -44.40 -9.04 -24.41
CA LYS A 28 -44.14 -7.93 -25.36
C LYS A 28 -43.47 -6.82 -24.56
N ASP A 29 -42.17 -6.63 -24.83
CA ASP A 29 -41.45 -5.35 -24.88
C ASP A 29 -39.95 -5.64 -24.84
N VAL A 30 -39.41 -6.01 -26.01
CA VAL A 30 -37.96 -5.90 -26.28
C VAL A 30 -37.75 -4.43 -26.65
N ILE A 31 -37.22 -3.64 -25.71
CA ILE A 31 -36.77 -2.27 -25.98
C ILE A 31 -35.25 -2.29 -25.95
N GLU A 32 -34.67 -1.84 -27.06
CA GLU A 32 -33.25 -1.67 -27.34
C GLU A 32 -32.57 -0.88 -26.21
N GLN A 33 -31.64 -1.51 -25.50
CA GLN A 33 -30.59 -0.81 -24.77
C GLN A 33 -29.48 -0.49 -25.76
N GLU A 34 -29.02 0.76 -25.77
CA GLU A 34 -27.88 1.21 -26.55
C GLU A 34 -26.69 0.26 -26.36
N PHE A 35 -26.30 -0.35 -27.48
CA PHE A 35 -25.38 -1.46 -27.57
C PHE A 35 -23.95 -0.93 -27.39
N TYR A 36 -23.37 -1.08 -26.20
CA TYR A 36 -21.94 -1.41 -26.14
C TYR A 36 -21.76 -2.77 -26.84
N PRO A 37 -20.71 -2.99 -27.66
CA PRO A 37 -20.57 -4.22 -28.43
C PRO A 37 -20.44 -5.42 -27.49
N THR A 38 -21.58 -6.01 -27.17
CA THR A 38 -21.67 -7.18 -26.34
C THR A 38 -21.48 -8.34 -27.30
N TYR A 39 -20.22 -8.72 -27.53
CA TYR A 39 -19.92 -9.98 -28.20
C TYR A 39 -20.63 -11.08 -27.40
N GLY A 40 -21.67 -11.67 -27.99
CA GLY A 40 -22.70 -12.42 -27.25
C GLY A 40 -22.18 -13.58 -26.39
N ALA A 41 -23.00 -14.11 -25.49
CA ALA A 41 -22.66 -15.31 -24.71
C ALA A 41 -22.46 -16.55 -25.62
N LEU A 42 -21.68 -17.52 -25.16
CA LEU A 42 -21.54 -18.83 -25.80
C LEU A 42 -22.85 -19.60 -25.63
N ASN A 43 -23.40 -20.13 -26.71
CA ASN A 43 -24.46 -21.15 -26.65
C ASN A 43 -23.79 -22.51 -26.48
N ASP A 44 -24.28 -23.33 -25.55
CA ASP A 44 -23.84 -24.71 -25.37
C ASP A 44 -24.03 -25.49 -26.70
N GLY A 45 -22.93 -25.84 -27.37
CA GLY A 45 -22.97 -26.73 -28.54
C GLY A 45 -22.04 -26.40 -29.73
N THR A 46 -21.35 -25.27 -29.76
CA THR A 46 -20.36 -24.94 -30.81
C THR A 46 -18.93 -25.32 -30.42
N ASP A 47 -18.12 -25.80 -31.38
CA ASP A 47 -16.67 -26.00 -31.20
C ASP A 47 -16.05 -24.72 -30.62
N MET A 48 -15.56 -24.80 -29.39
CA MET A 48 -15.00 -23.63 -28.70
C MET A 48 -13.65 -23.26 -29.32
N PRO A 49 -13.44 -21.99 -29.70
CA PRO A 49 -12.14 -21.54 -30.21
C PRO A 49 -11.07 -21.74 -29.13
N LYS A 50 -9.95 -22.32 -29.53
CA LYS A 50 -8.81 -22.63 -28.65
C LYS A 50 -7.62 -21.74 -29.01
N PRO A 51 -6.75 -21.43 -28.03
CA PRO A 51 -5.52 -20.70 -28.30
C PRO A 51 -4.59 -21.48 -29.24
N GLU A 52 -3.81 -20.75 -30.04
CA GLU A 52 -2.80 -21.34 -30.90
C GLU A 52 -1.65 -21.89 -30.04
N TRP A 53 -1.28 -23.16 -30.23
CA TRP A 53 -0.20 -23.78 -29.47
C TRP A 53 1.11 -23.66 -30.22
N VAL A 54 2.12 -23.09 -29.57
CA VAL A 54 3.44 -22.89 -30.18
C VAL A 54 4.56 -23.30 -29.23
N GLU A 55 5.61 -23.89 -29.78
CA GLU A 55 6.84 -24.20 -29.05
C GLU A 55 7.72 -22.96 -28.87
N PHE A 56 8.55 -22.94 -27.83
CA PHE A 56 9.42 -21.82 -27.56
C PHE A 56 10.49 -21.64 -28.66
N ASN A 57 10.55 -20.45 -29.26
CA ASN A 57 11.45 -20.12 -30.37
C ASN A 57 12.91 -19.81 -29.97
N GLN A 58 13.31 -20.15 -28.73
CA GLN A 58 14.65 -19.89 -28.17
C GLN A 58 15.04 -18.39 -28.10
N GLN A 59 14.10 -17.46 -28.21
CA GLN A 59 14.38 -16.03 -27.96
C GLN A 59 14.09 -15.67 -26.51
N SER A 60 15.11 -15.35 -25.73
CA SER A 60 14.94 -15.09 -24.29
C SER A 60 14.27 -13.76 -23.97
N ASP A 61 14.47 -12.73 -24.80
CA ASP A 61 14.05 -11.34 -24.51
C ASP A 61 12.97 -10.78 -25.44
N SER A 62 12.23 -11.64 -26.17
CA SER A 62 11.16 -11.17 -27.07
C SER A 62 9.92 -10.71 -26.31
N LEU A 63 9.39 -9.55 -26.71
CA LEU A 63 8.10 -8.99 -26.25
C LEU A 63 6.95 -9.27 -27.23
N PHE A 64 7.25 -10.01 -28.29
CA PHE A 64 6.31 -10.31 -29.36
C PHE A 64 5.96 -11.81 -29.34
N PHE A 65 4.86 -12.14 -29.99
CA PHE A 65 4.47 -13.50 -30.34
C PHE A 65 5.56 -14.15 -31.18
N ASN A 66 5.47 -15.47 -31.38
CA ASN A 66 6.51 -16.19 -32.12
C ASN A 66 6.64 -15.76 -33.60
N ASP A 67 5.65 -15.02 -34.12
CA ASP A 67 5.67 -14.40 -35.45
C ASP A 67 6.47 -13.09 -35.53
N GLY A 68 6.86 -12.50 -34.40
CA GLY A 68 7.62 -11.25 -34.32
C GLY A 68 6.85 -9.99 -34.73
N LYS A 69 5.52 -10.07 -34.87
CA LYS A 69 4.64 -8.95 -35.24
C LYS A 69 3.74 -8.52 -34.10
N ARG A 70 3.06 -9.46 -33.44
CA ARG A 70 2.06 -9.15 -32.42
C ARG A 70 2.73 -8.99 -31.06
N ARG A 71 2.57 -7.83 -30.41
CA ARG A 71 3.14 -7.58 -29.07
C ARG A 71 2.33 -8.31 -27.99
N ILE A 72 3.02 -8.87 -26.99
CA ILE A 72 2.38 -9.45 -25.81
C ILE A 72 1.97 -8.31 -24.86
N ASP A 73 0.67 -8.14 -24.62
CA ASP A 73 0.13 -7.10 -23.73
C ASP A 73 -0.13 -7.64 -22.31
N PHE A 74 -0.42 -8.93 -22.19
CA PHE A 74 -0.69 -9.62 -20.92
C PHE A 74 -0.29 -11.09 -20.99
N VAL A 75 0.00 -11.71 -19.84
CA VAL A 75 0.29 -13.14 -19.74
C VAL A 75 -0.56 -13.78 -18.65
N LEU A 76 -1.15 -14.93 -18.97
CA LEU A 76 -1.86 -15.80 -18.03
C LEU A 76 -1.05 -17.07 -17.79
N ALA A 77 -0.89 -17.47 -16.53
CA ALA A 77 -0.19 -18.69 -16.17
C ALA A 77 -1.14 -19.68 -15.48
N TYR A 78 -1.14 -20.93 -15.93
CA TYR A 78 -1.87 -22.02 -15.27
C TYR A 78 -1.04 -23.31 -15.22
N GLU A 79 -1.44 -24.24 -14.36
CA GLU A 79 -0.86 -25.59 -14.33
C GLU A 79 -1.65 -26.52 -15.25
N ASP A 80 -0.94 -27.25 -16.10
CA ASP A 80 -1.51 -28.33 -16.90
C ASP A 80 -2.06 -29.43 -15.97
N GLU A 81 -3.36 -29.66 -16.12
CA GLU A 81 -4.16 -30.55 -15.29
C GLU A 81 -4.10 -32.00 -15.75
N ASP A 82 -3.66 -32.23 -16.99
CA ASP A 82 -3.60 -33.56 -17.60
C ASP A 82 -2.38 -34.39 -17.09
N MET A 83 -1.45 -33.76 -16.37
CA MET A 83 -0.22 -34.36 -15.83
C MET A 83 -0.28 -34.75 -14.32
N LYS A 84 -1.48 -34.77 -13.70
CA LYS A 84 -1.67 -35.08 -12.26
C LYS A 84 -2.35 -36.44 -12.02
N GLU A 85 -2.03 -37.06 -10.88
CA GLU A 85 -2.54 -38.37 -10.45
C GLU A 85 -4.07 -38.48 -10.41
N TYR A 86 -4.56 -39.70 -10.66
CA TYR A 86 -5.94 -40.06 -11.01
C TYR A 86 -7.03 -39.64 -9.98
N GLU A 87 -6.68 -39.47 -8.71
CA GLU A 87 -7.65 -39.29 -7.61
C GLU A 87 -8.35 -37.91 -7.58
N LYS A 88 -7.80 -36.88 -8.24
CA LYS A 88 -8.36 -35.50 -8.23
C LYS A 88 -9.01 -35.07 -9.55
N ARG A 89 -9.24 -36.02 -10.46
CA ARG A 89 -9.61 -35.76 -11.86
C ARG A 89 -10.88 -34.91 -12.04
N TYR A 90 -11.90 -35.11 -11.22
CA TYR A 90 -13.18 -34.39 -11.33
C TYR A 90 -13.05 -32.89 -11.06
N HIS A 91 -12.35 -32.50 -9.98
CA HIS A 91 -12.16 -31.08 -9.64
C HIS A 91 -11.29 -30.37 -10.69
N PHE A 92 -10.28 -31.05 -11.22
CA PHE A 92 -9.43 -30.53 -12.29
C PHE A 92 -10.19 -30.43 -13.63
N GLN A 93 -11.02 -31.40 -14.00
CA GLN A 93 -11.88 -31.30 -15.20
C GLN A 93 -12.81 -30.08 -15.13
N ARG A 94 -13.37 -29.78 -13.96
CA ARG A 94 -14.22 -28.59 -13.78
C ARG A 94 -13.43 -27.28 -13.94
N LYS A 95 -12.17 -27.24 -13.49
CA LYS A 95 -11.27 -26.10 -13.68
C LYS A 95 -10.88 -25.94 -15.16
N LYS A 96 -10.54 -27.05 -15.84
CA LYS A 96 -10.31 -27.11 -17.28
C LYS A 96 -11.46 -26.54 -18.09
N MET A 97 -12.68 -27.01 -17.82
CA MET A 97 -13.87 -26.54 -18.52
C MET A 97 -14.08 -25.03 -18.34
N LYS A 98 -13.95 -24.50 -17.12
CA LYS A 98 -14.06 -23.06 -16.85
C LYS A 98 -12.98 -22.24 -17.56
N ARG A 99 -11.76 -22.76 -17.62
CA ARG A 99 -10.64 -22.13 -18.33
C ARG A 99 -10.92 -22.06 -19.83
N GLU A 100 -11.31 -23.17 -20.44
CA GLU A 100 -11.61 -23.23 -21.88
C GLU A 100 -12.77 -22.30 -22.27
N HIS A 101 -13.82 -22.19 -21.43
CA HIS A 101 -14.91 -21.23 -21.64
C HIS A 101 -14.41 -19.77 -21.55
N TYR A 102 -13.53 -19.49 -20.59
CA TYR A 102 -12.96 -18.16 -20.43
C TYR A 102 -12.09 -17.77 -21.63
N GLU A 103 -11.19 -18.64 -22.06
CA GLU A 103 -10.33 -18.42 -23.24
C GLU A 103 -11.17 -18.25 -24.52
N ALA A 104 -12.21 -19.07 -24.69
CA ALA A 104 -13.14 -18.91 -25.80
C ALA A 104 -13.90 -17.57 -25.76
N SER A 105 -14.28 -17.11 -24.56
CA SER A 105 -14.89 -15.78 -24.38
C SER A 105 -13.92 -14.66 -24.73
N LEU A 106 -12.63 -14.78 -24.39
CA LEU A 106 -11.62 -13.77 -24.74
C LEU A 106 -11.43 -13.67 -26.26
N ILE A 107 -11.35 -14.81 -26.95
CA ILE A 107 -11.24 -14.84 -28.42
C ILE A 107 -12.50 -14.24 -29.06
N LYS A 108 -13.69 -14.53 -28.51
CA LYS A 108 -14.95 -13.95 -28.98
C LYS A 108 -15.03 -12.43 -28.76
N MET A 109 -14.37 -11.90 -27.74
CA MET A 109 -14.20 -10.46 -27.51
C MET A 109 -13.16 -9.81 -28.44
N GLY A 110 -12.51 -10.60 -29.30
CA GLY A 110 -11.53 -10.13 -30.29
C GLY A 110 -10.08 -10.17 -29.82
N LEU A 111 -9.78 -10.78 -28.66
CA LEU A 111 -8.40 -10.95 -28.22
C LEU A 111 -7.71 -12.12 -28.93
N GLU A 112 -6.42 -11.97 -29.18
CA GLU A 112 -5.61 -13.03 -29.77
C GLU A 112 -4.77 -13.72 -28.69
N LEU A 113 -4.82 -15.06 -28.65
CA LEU A 113 -4.20 -15.88 -27.62
C LEU A 113 -3.20 -16.88 -28.22
N GLU A 114 -1.99 -16.92 -27.67
CA GLU A 114 -0.94 -17.90 -28.02
C GLU A 114 -0.49 -18.64 -26.75
N ALA A 115 -0.61 -19.96 -26.72
CA ALA A 115 -0.21 -20.80 -25.59
C ALA A 115 1.16 -21.45 -25.81
N ALA A 116 2.05 -21.31 -24.83
CA ALA A 116 3.38 -21.90 -24.82
C ALA A 116 3.63 -22.66 -23.50
N ARG A 117 4.31 -23.81 -23.59
CA ARG A 117 4.72 -24.58 -22.40
C ARG A 117 5.98 -23.97 -21.78
N SER A 118 6.07 -24.03 -20.46
CA SER A 118 7.25 -23.62 -19.69
C SER A 118 8.48 -24.48 -20.02
N VAL A 119 9.65 -23.84 -20.07
CA VAL A 119 10.93 -24.52 -20.35
C VAL A 119 11.51 -25.16 -19.09
N VAL A 120 11.17 -24.61 -17.91
CA VAL A 120 11.65 -25.07 -16.60
C VAL A 120 10.74 -26.15 -16.01
N ASN A 121 9.42 -25.96 -16.08
CA ASN A 121 8.42 -26.86 -15.50
C ASN A 121 7.40 -27.30 -16.55
N GLU A 122 7.45 -28.54 -17.00
CA GLU A 122 6.52 -29.08 -18.01
C GLU A 122 5.04 -29.01 -17.62
N LYS A 123 4.76 -28.83 -16.32
CA LYS A 123 3.40 -28.66 -15.78
C LYS A 123 2.87 -27.23 -15.91
N LEU A 124 3.67 -26.25 -16.29
CA LEU A 124 3.22 -24.85 -16.41
C LEU A 124 2.99 -24.49 -17.87
N VAL A 125 1.87 -23.82 -18.12
CA VAL A 125 1.51 -23.26 -19.43
C VAL A 125 1.32 -21.76 -19.27
N PHE A 126 1.90 -21.01 -20.21
CA PHE A 126 1.77 -19.57 -20.32
C PHE A 126 0.94 -19.24 -21.56
N VAL A 127 -0.12 -18.47 -21.38
CA VAL A 127 -0.96 -17.94 -22.46
C VAL A 127 -0.62 -16.47 -22.63
N LYS A 128 -0.07 -16.12 -23.78
CA LYS A 128 0.23 -14.77 -24.21
C LYS A 128 -1.05 -14.15 -24.78
N VAL A 129 -1.37 -12.93 -24.35
CA VAL A 129 -2.56 -12.19 -24.79
C VAL A 129 -2.12 -10.97 -25.59
N HIS A 130 -2.66 -10.81 -26.79
CA HIS A 130 -2.49 -9.63 -27.64
C HIS A 130 -3.85 -8.96 -27.87
N THR A 131 -3.84 -7.62 -27.81
CA THR A 131 -4.99 -6.76 -28.15
C THR A 131 -4.80 -6.18 -29.56
N PRO A 132 -5.63 -6.58 -30.54
CA PRO A 132 -5.60 -5.99 -31.88
C PRO A 132 -5.99 -4.51 -31.88
N TRP A 133 -5.58 -3.78 -32.92
CA TRP A 133 -5.83 -2.34 -33.06
C TRP A 133 -7.31 -1.96 -32.96
N ASP A 134 -8.20 -2.70 -33.64
CA ASP A 134 -9.64 -2.40 -33.64
C ASP A 134 -10.26 -2.55 -32.25
N VAL A 135 -9.79 -3.55 -31.49
CA VAL A 135 -10.22 -3.81 -30.11
C VAL A 135 -9.70 -2.69 -29.21
N LEU A 136 -8.43 -2.31 -29.35
CA LEU A 136 -7.85 -1.17 -28.63
C LEU A 136 -8.62 0.12 -28.87
N CYS A 137 -8.94 0.46 -30.11
CA CYS A 137 -9.71 1.67 -30.43
C CYS A 137 -11.09 1.65 -29.78
N THR A 138 -11.79 0.52 -29.86
CA THR A 138 -13.14 0.38 -29.31
C THR A 138 -13.14 0.51 -27.79
N TYR A 139 -12.19 -0.14 -27.11
CA TYR A 139 -12.09 -0.05 -25.66
C TYR A 139 -11.45 1.26 -25.17
N ALA A 140 -10.60 1.90 -25.96
CA ALA A 140 -10.08 3.23 -25.66
C ALA A 140 -11.20 4.28 -25.65
N GLU A 141 -12.18 4.15 -26.55
CA GLU A 141 -13.39 4.98 -26.57
C GLU A 141 -14.30 4.69 -25.38
N VAL A 142 -14.55 3.42 -25.05
CA VAL A 142 -15.32 3.01 -23.86
C VAL A 142 -14.69 3.52 -22.56
N MET A 143 -13.36 3.60 -22.52
CA MET A 143 -12.60 4.11 -21.37
C MET A 143 -12.32 5.62 -21.47
N HIS A 144 -12.80 6.30 -22.52
CA HIS A 144 -12.59 7.73 -22.79
C HIS A 144 -11.14 8.18 -22.61
N LEU A 145 -10.20 7.45 -23.20
CA LEU A 145 -8.78 7.74 -23.07
C LEU A 145 -8.41 9.05 -23.79
N GLN A 146 -7.67 9.90 -23.10
CA GLN A 146 -7.14 11.14 -23.68
C GLN A 146 -5.98 10.83 -24.62
N MET A 147 -6.10 11.21 -25.89
CA MET A 147 -5.10 10.94 -26.92
C MET A 147 -4.67 12.23 -27.63
N PRO A 148 -3.43 12.31 -28.15
CA PRO A 148 -2.88 13.53 -28.73
C PRO A 148 -3.52 13.88 -30.08
N ILE A 149 -3.92 15.14 -30.23
CA ILE A 149 -4.42 15.75 -31.48
C ILE A 149 -3.32 16.55 -32.18
N GLN A 150 -2.63 17.41 -31.43
CA GLN A 150 -1.66 18.36 -31.99
C GLN A 150 -0.53 18.61 -30.99
N ILE A 151 0.69 18.84 -31.47
CA ILE A 151 1.82 19.24 -30.62
C ILE A 151 1.51 20.60 -29.97
N ASN A 152 1.76 20.71 -28.67
CA ASN A 152 1.59 21.96 -27.94
C ASN A 152 2.56 23.01 -28.47
N ASP A 153 2.01 24.09 -29.06
CA ASP A 153 2.76 25.21 -29.61
C ASP A 153 2.92 26.37 -28.62
N LEU A 154 2.35 26.24 -27.42
CA LEU A 154 2.50 27.22 -26.34
C LEU A 154 3.91 27.12 -25.75
N LYS A 155 4.63 28.25 -25.72
CA LYS A 155 5.94 28.33 -25.08
C LYS A 155 5.79 28.14 -23.57
N SER A 156 6.18 26.98 -23.06
CA SER A 156 6.38 26.77 -21.62
C SER A 156 7.39 27.79 -21.09
N LYS A 157 6.97 28.61 -20.12
CA LYS A 157 7.87 29.56 -19.45
C LYS A 157 8.76 28.76 -18.50
N ALA A 158 10.04 28.63 -18.84
CA ALA A 158 11.03 28.09 -17.92
C ALA A 158 10.99 28.84 -16.58
N SER A 159 10.67 28.13 -15.50
CA SER A 159 10.69 28.69 -14.15
C SER A 159 12.10 29.19 -13.82
N THR A 160 12.22 30.40 -13.29
CA THR A 160 13.51 31.04 -12.96
C THR A 160 14.35 30.26 -11.94
N PHE A 161 13.76 29.26 -11.28
CA PHE A 161 14.46 28.33 -10.37
C PHE A 161 15.23 27.21 -11.09
N ASN A 162 15.12 27.07 -12.42
CA ASN A 162 15.71 25.97 -13.17
C ASN A 162 17.25 25.97 -13.22
N CYS A 163 17.93 27.10 -12.97
CA CYS A 163 19.39 27.14 -13.01
C CYS A 163 20.05 26.28 -11.92
N PHE A 164 19.43 26.19 -10.73
CA PHE A 164 19.95 25.40 -9.62
C PHE A 164 19.54 23.92 -9.70
N THR A 165 18.40 23.63 -10.31
CA THR A 165 17.90 22.25 -10.46
C THR A 165 18.55 21.50 -11.61
N LYS A 166 19.14 22.20 -12.59
CA LYS A 166 19.78 21.58 -13.77
C LYS A 166 20.97 20.67 -13.44
N ILE A 167 21.64 20.89 -12.32
CA ILE A 167 22.72 20.02 -11.82
C ILE A 167 22.18 18.68 -11.29
N PHE A 168 20.94 18.69 -10.79
CA PHE A 168 20.30 17.53 -10.20
C PHE A 168 19.38 16.79 -11.18
N SER A 169 18.95 17.41 -12.29
CA SER A 169 18.17 16.73 -13.33
C SER A 169 19.04 15.77 -14.14
N PRO A 170 18.51 14.59 -14.55
CA PRO A 170 19.16 13.77 -15.57
C PRO A 170 19.46 14.59 -16.82
N SER A 171 20.57 14.29 -17.52
CA SER A 171 20.93 15.00 -18.73
C SER A 171 19.86 14.81 -19.81
N GLU A 172 19.41 15.91 -20.42
CA GLU A 172 18.40 15.96 -21.49
C GLU A 172 18.79 15.14 -22.73
N ASP A 173 20.08 14.81 -22.88
CA ASP A 173 20.61 13.93 -23.94
C ASP A 173 20.31 12.43 -23.71
N ILE A 174 20.03 12.03 -22.47
CA ILE A 174 19.77 10.62 -22.09
C ILE A 174 18.27 10.38 -21.91
N ILE A 175 17.57 11.33 -21.29
CA ILE A 175 16.11 11.32 -21.16
C ILE A 175 15.61 12.56 -21.89
N HIS A 176 15.06 12.35 -23.08
CA HIS A 176 14.47 13.44 -23.84
C HIS A 176 13.18 13.91 -23.16
N PRO A 177 12.97 15.22 -23.01
CA PRO A 177 11.71 15.74 -22.49
C PRO A 177 10.58 15.28 -23.42
N GLU A 178 9.49 14.77 -22.84
CA GLU A 178 8.31 14.41 -23.63
C GLU A 178 7.73 15.68 -24.26
N THR A 179 7.40 15.59 -25.54
CA THR A 179 6.69 16.66 -26.24
C THR A 179 5.27 16.74 -25.68
N GLU A 180 4.87 17.91 -25.21
CA GLU A 180 3.49 18.15 -24.78
C GLU A 180 2.56 18.18 -26.01
N TYR A 181 1.37 17.63 -25.86
CA TYR A 181 0.33 17.60 -26.89
C TYR A 181 -0.96 18.19 -26.34
N PHE A 182 -1.77 18.79 -27.21
CA PHE A 182 -3.19 18.98 -26.93
C PHE A 182 -3.90 17.63 -27.07
N THR A 183 -4.67 17.27 -26.05
CA THR A 183 -5.34 15.98 -25.93
C THR A 183 -6.86 16.15 -25.99
N ALA A 184 -7.55 15.07 -26.38
CA ALA A 184 -9.01 14.95 -26.31
C ALA A 184 -9.42 13.48 -26.11
N PRO A 185 -10.64 13.22 -25.62
CA PRO A 185 -11.15 11.88 -25.48
C PRO A 185 -11.18 11.17 -26.83
N PHE A 186 -10.65 9.96 -26.87
CA PHE A 186 -10.55 9.16 -28.08
C PHE A 186 -11.93 8.73 -28.57
N GLU A 187 -12.27 9.12 -29.79
CA GLU A 187 -13.50 8.72 -30.49
C GLU A 187 -13.11 7.94 -31.75
N LYS A 188 -13.63 6.72 -31.90
CA LYS A 188 -13.26 5.84 -33.01
C LYS A 188 -13.73 6.41 -34.35
N GLU A 189 -14.88 7.10 -34.37
CA GLU A 189 -15.41 7.74 -35.56
C GLU A 189 -14.55 8.91 -36.06
N ARG A 190 -13.81 9.57 -35.16
CA ARG A 190 -12.98 10.75 -35.45
C ARG A 190 -11.48 10.44 -35.45
N ILE A 191 -11.10 9.21 -35.78
CA ILE A 191 -9.71 8.74 -35.71
C ILE A 191 -8.71 9.63 -36.49
N ASN A 192 -9.17 10.25 -37.59
CA ASN A 192 -8.36 11.13 -38.44
C ASN A 192 -7.95 12.46 -37.78
N HIS A 193 -8.58 12.84 -36.66
CA HIS A 193 -8.24 14.05 -35.91
C HIS A 193 -7.06 13.81 -34.95
N PHE A 194 -6.72 12.56 -34.65
CA PHE A 194 -5.63 12.22 -33.75
C PHE A 194 -4.30 12.10 -34.50
N LEU A 195 -3.21 12.43 -33.84
CA LEU A 195 -1.87 12.37 -34.40
C LEU A 195 -1.36 10.91 -34.37
N ILE A 196 -1.67 10.14 -35.41
CA ILE A 196 -1.25 8.74 -35.56
C ILE A 196 -0.12 8.67 -36.57
N GLU A 197 1.13 8.66 -36.10
CA GLU A 197 2.30 8.41 -36.95
C GLU A 197 2.48 6.91 -37.23
N ASP A 198 2.43 6.09 -36.17
CA ASP A 198 2.52 4.64 -36.24
C ASP A 198 1.50 3.99 -35.28
N GLN A 199 0.79 2.98 -35.78
CA GLN A 199 -0.25 2.25 -35.04
C GLN A 199 0.35 1.44 -33.88
N GLU A 200 1.59 0.96 -34.01
CA GLU A 200 2.22 0.15 -32.96
C GLU A 200 2.70 0.99 -31.77
N THR A 201 3.09 2.25 -32.00
CA THR A 201 3.62 3.14 -30.95
C THR A 201 2.58 4.12 -30.40
N PHE A 202 1.47 4.36 -31.10
CA PHE A 202 0.43 5.30 -30.67
C PHE A 202 -0.11 5.00 -29.26
N PHE A 203 -0.39 3.73 -28.97
CA PHE A 203 -0.74 3.30 -27.61
C PHE A 203 0.51 2.84 -26.87
N ASN A 204 0.86 3.56 -25.81
CA ASN A 204 1.92 3.16 -24.89
C ASN A 204 1.67 1.73 -24.35
N PRO A 205 2.74 0.94 -24.10
CA PRO A 205 2.61 -0.42 -23.57
C PRO A 205 1.76 -0.47 -22.28
N SER A 206 1.95 0.50 -21.38
CA SER A 206 1.17 0.65 -20.15
C SER A 206 -0.34 0.83 -20.41
N THR A 207 -0.70 1.67 -21.37
CA THR A 207 -2.10 1.87 -21.81
C THR A 207 -2.68 0.60 -22.43
N ARG A 208 -1.90 -0.12 -23.26
CA ARG A 208 -2.33 -1.39 -23.86
C ARG A 208 -2.59 -2.45 -22.79
N SER A 209 -1.69 -2.60 -21.81
CA SER A 209 -1.88 -3.51 -20.67
C SER A 209 -3.05 -3.09 -19.79
N ARG A 210 -3.33 -1.78 -19.64
CA ARG A 210 -4.51 -1.27 -18.94
C ARG A 210 -5.81 -1.69 -19.63
N ILE A 211 -5.89 -1.54 -20.96
CA ILE A 211 -7.03 -2.00 -21.76
C ILE A 211 -7.18 -3.52 -21.70
N ALA A 212 -6.07 -4.27 -21.84
CA ALA A 212 -6.10 -5.73 -21.74
C ALA A 212 -6.62 -6.21 -20.38
N ASN A 213 -6.13 -5.62 -19.28
CA ASN A 213 -6.60 -5.93 -17.94
C ASN A 213 -8.08 -5.58 -17.74
N TYR A 214 -8.54 -4.46 -18.33
CA TYR A 214 -9.95 -4.10 -18.34
C TYR A 214 -10.81 -5.19 -18.99
N ILE A 215 -10.43 -5.68 -20.16
CA ILE A 215 -11.15 -6.76 -20.87
C ILE A 215 -11.13 -8.06 -20.05
N LEU A 216 -9.97 -8.46 -19.53
CA LEU A 216 -9.82 -9.66 -18.69
C LEU A 216 -10.67 -9.60 -17.40
N SER A 217 -10.86 -8.40 -16.83
CA SER A 217 -11.69 -8.23 -15.64
C SER A 217 -13.19 -8.40 -15.90
N ARG A 218 -13.63 -8.25 -17.16
CA ARG A 218 -15.04 -8.30 -17.58
C ARG A 218 -15.43 -9.55 -18.36
N ALA A 219 -14.47 -10.30 -18.87
CA ALA A 219 -14.75 -11.51 -19.63
C ALA A 219 -15.54 -12.54 -18.80
N ASN A 220 -16.59 -13.10 -19.41
CA ASN A 220 -17.48 -14.09 -18.81
C ASN A 220 -16.87 -15.49 -18.94
N TYR A 221 -17.04 -16.35 -17.93
CA TYR A 221 -16.62 -17.76 -18.02
C TYR A 221 -17.73 -18.76 -17.71
N GLU A 222 -18.84 -18.32 -17.13
CA GLU A 222 -19.99 -19.18 -16.83
C GLU A 222 -21.27 -18.35 -16.95
N VAL A 223 -22.16 -18.73 -17.86
CA VAL A 223 -23.50 -18.15 -18.02
C VAL A 223 -24.49 -19.25 -17.69
N THR A 224 -25.00 -19.26 -16.46
CA THR A 224 -26.17 -20.07 -16.09
C THR A 224 -27.36 -19.11 -16.01
N ASP A 225 -28.55 -19.52 -16.45
CA ASP A 225 -29.75 -18.70 -16.74
C ASP A 225 -30.13 -17.55 -15.78
N LYS A 226 -29.57 -17.50 -14.55
CA LYS A 226 -29.76 -16.39 -13.58
C LYS A 226 -28.48 -15.86 -12.92
N VAL A 227 -27.30 -16.43 -13.16
CA VAL A 227 -26.03 -16.01 -12.53
C VAL A 227 -24.92 -15.96 -13.57
N ARG A 228 -24.51 -14.76 -13.94
CA ARG A 228 -23.31 -14.53 -14.76
C ARG A 228 -22.09 -14.52 -13.85
N LYS A 229 -21.11 -15.39 -14.11
CA LYS A 229 -19.81 -15.33 -13.46
C LYS A 229 -18.76 -14.84 -14.46
N PHE A 230 -18.02 -13.84 -14.02
CA PHE A 230 -17.08 -13.12 -14.86
C PHE A 230 -15.91 -12.58 -14.06
N GLY A 231 -14.85 -12.27 -14.80
CA GLY A 231 -13.63 -11.65 -14.32
C GLY A 231 -12.53 -12.62 -13.90
N ILE A 232 -11.31 -12.28 -14.32
CA ILE A 232 -10.09 -13.04 -14.04
C ILE A 232 -9.77 -13.20 -12.56
N ASN A 233 -10.08 -12.19 -11.73
CA ASN A 233 -9.74 -12.20 -10.30
C ASN A 233 -10.38 -13.39 -9.56
N LYS A 234 -11.61 -13.77 -9.94
CA LYS A 234 -12.27 -14.95 -9.37
C LYS A 234 -11.64 -16.25 -9.82
N LEU A 235 -11.12 -16.30 -11.05
CA LEU A 235 -10.40 -17.47 -11.57
C LEU A 235 -9.04 -17.63 -10.87
N LEU A 236 -8.39 -16.52 -10.51
CA LEU A 236 -7.18 -16.51 -9.69
C LEU A 236 -7.48 -16.97 -8.24
N ASP A 237 -8.52 -16.42 -7.61
CA ASP A 237 -8.91 -16.78 -6.23
C ASP A 237 -9.38 -18.25 -6.14
N ALA A 238 -10.01 -18.79 -7.19
CA ALA A 238 -10.37 -20.21 -7.30
C ALA A 238 -9.18 -21.13 -7.65
N GLY A 239 -8.02 -20.55 -7.97
CA GLY A 239 -6.82 -21.26 -8.42
C GLY A 239 -7.01 -22.01 -9.73
N VAL A 240 -7.81 -21.47 -10.66
CA VAL A 240 -7.89 -21.93 -12.07
C VAL A 240 -6.67 -21.40 -12.83
N TYR A 241 -6.45 -20.09 -12.75
CA TYR A 241 -5.18 -19.47 -13.10
C TYR A 241 -4.33 -19.28 -11.84
N LYS A 242 -3.01 -19.30 -12.01
CA LYS A 242 -2.05 -19.03 -10.93
C LYS A 242 -1.64 -17.58 -10.86
N ALA A 243 -1.42 -16.97 -12.03
CA ALA A 243 -0.98 -15.60 -12.14
C ALA A 243 -1.51 -14.99 -13.44
N ALA A 244 -1.69 -13.68 -13.40
CA ALA A 244 -2.04 -12.86 -14.55
C ALA A 244 -1.31 -11.52 -14.38
N PHE A 245 -0.42 -11.19 -15.32
CA PHE A 245 0.47 -10.02 -15.19
C PHE A 245 0.85 -9.48 -16.58
N PRO A 246 1.11 -8.16 -16.70
CA PRO A 246 1.75 -7.58 -17.89
C PRO A 246 3.24 -7.95 -17.92
N LEU A 247 3.88 -7.84 -19.09
CA LEU A 247 5.32 -8.10 -19.21
C LEU A 247 6.16 -6.84 -19.05
N HIS A 248 7.34 -7.00 -18.48
CA HIS A 248 8.37 -5.97 -18.52
C HIS A 248 9.19 -6.04 -19.81
N ASP A 249 9.51 -4.86 -20.35
CA ASP A 249 10.29 -4.66 -21.57
C ASP A 249 11.60 -5.46 -21.66
N CYS A 250 12.41 -5.38 -20.60
CA CYS A 250 13.74 -6.00 -20.58
C CYS A 250 14.14 -6.37 -19.15
N ARG A 251 15.30 -7.01 -19.00
CA ARG A 251 15.94 -7.18 -17.68
C ARG A 251 16.39 -5.82 -17.15
N PHE A 252 16.39 -5.64 -15.83
CA PHE A 252 16.75 -4.37 -15.21
C PHE A 252 18.26 -4.06 -15.30
N ASN A 253 19.12 -5.08 -15.35
CA ASN A 253 20.58 -4.95 -15.28
C ASN A 253 21.29 -5.04 -16.64
N VAL A 254 20.64 -5.60 -17.66
CA VAL A 254 21.23 -5.85 -18.99
C VAL A 254 20.31 -5.24 -20.04
N LYS A 255 20.90 -4.54 -21.00
CA LYS A 255 20.19 -4.01 -22.16
C LYS A 255 19.75 -5.16 -23.07
N SER A 256 18.50 -5.12 -23.53
CA SER A 256 17.99 -6.09 -24.49
C SER A 256 18.75 -6.04 -25.81
N GLU A 257 18.94 -7.20 -26.42
CA GLU A 257 19.54 -7.36 -27.75
C GLU A 257 18.56 -6.98 -28.88
N ASP A 258 17.24 -6.93 -28.59
CA ASP A 258 16.23 -6.57 -29.57
C ASP A 258 16.23 -5.05 -29.83
N LEU A 259 16.45 -4.68 -31.10
CA LEU A 259 16.41 -3.30 -31.59
C LEU A 259 15.01 -2.68 -31.50
N LYS A 260 13.94 -3.50 -31.51
CA LYS A 260 12.56 -3.01 -31.35
C LYS A 260 12.21 -2.70 -29.89
N CYS A 261 13.02 -3.14 -28.92
CA CYS A 261 12.76 -2.90 -27.51
C CYS A 261 13.33 -1.55 -27.04
N PRO A 262 12.50 -0.64 -26.48
CA PRO A 262 12.95 0.69 -26.05
C PRO A 262 13.85 0.66 -24.80
N ASN A 263 13.98 -0.48 -24.11
CA ASN A 263 14.82 -0.65 -22.92
C ASN A 263 14.50 0.32 -21.76
N GLU A 264 13.22 0.67 -21.56
CA GLU A 264 12.80 1.67 -20.57
C GLU A 264 13.12 1.22 -19.14
N ARG A 265 12.94 -0.08 -18.82
CA ARG A 265 13.28 -0.64 -17.49
C ARG A 265 14.77 -0.47 -17.14
N TYR A 266 15.65 -0.74 -18.10
CA TYR A 266 17.10 -0.59 -17.90
C TYR A 266 17.49 0.88 -17.70
N LEU A 267 16.88 1.79 -18.47
CA LEU A 267 17.11 3.22 -18.35
C LEU A 267 16.65 3.76 -16.98
N LEU A 268 15.44 3.38 -16.55
CA LEU A 268 14.90 3.70 -15.23
C LEU A 268 15.78 3.14 -14.11
N TYR A 269 16.27 1.90 -14.24
CA TYR A 269 17.17 1.35 -13.25
C TYR A 269 18.45 2.17 -13.09
N ARG A 270 19.09 2.54 -14.20
CA ARG A 270 20.37 3.27 -14.18
C ARG A 270 20.22 4.72 -13.68
N GLU A 271 19.23 5.45 -14.18
CA GLU A 271 19.11 6.89 -13.92
C GLU A 271 18.30 7.22 -12.68
N TRP A 272 17.43 6.31 -12.22
CA TRP A 272 16.54 6.54 -11.09
C TRP A 272 16.82 5.58 -9.92
N ALA A 273 16.64 4.27 -10.12
CA ALA A 273 16.64 3.30 -9.00
C ALA A 273 18.00 2.80 -8.51
N HIS A 274 19.08 3.10 -9.22
CA HIS A 274 20.41 2.72 -8.77
C HIS A 274 20.77 3.53 -7.51
N PRO A 275 21.32 2.92 -6.44
CA PRO A 275 21.75 3.64 -5.23
C PRO A 275 22.75 4.78 -5.45
N ARG A 276 23.36 4.86 -6.65
CA ARG A 276 24.29 5.93 -7.05
C ARG A 276 23.55 7.18 -7.52
N SER A 277 22.27 7.06 -7.87
CA SER A 277 21.45 8.12 -8.44
C SER A 277 20.58 8.83 -7.38
N PHE A 278 20.82 8.59 -6.08
CA PHE A 278 20.01 9.16 -4.98
C PHE A 278 19.96 10.69 -4.94
N TYR A 279 20.97 11.37 -5.48
CA TYR A 279 21.04 12.83 -5.53
C TYR A 279 20.35 13.42 -6.76
N LYS A 280 19.99 12.59 -7.76
CA LYS A 280 19.31 13.04 -8.98
C LYS A 280 17.83 13.28 -8.70
N LEU A 281 17.25 14.23 -9.43
CA LEU A 281 15.81 14.45 -9.49
C LEU A 281 15.13 13.25 -10.17
N GLN A 282 13.92 12.95 -9.74
CA GLN A 282 13.14 11.83 -10.25
C GLN A 282 12.57 12.16 -11.64
N PRO A 283 12.76 11.31 -12.67
CA PRO A 283 12.17 11.49 -13.99
C PRO A 283 10.70 11.06 -13.99
N LEU A 284 9.82 11.93 -13.53
CA LEU A 284 8.40 11.63 -13.31
C LEU A 284 7.66 11.16 -14.58
N ASP A 285 7.94 11.78 -15.73
CA ASP A 285 7.27 11.46 -16.99
C ASP A 285 7.60 10.06 -17.48
N LEU A 286 8.88 9.65 -17.38
CA LEU A 286 9.30 8.30 -17.74
C LEU A 286 8.72 7.24 -16.78
N ILE A 287 8.63 7.55 -15.49
CA ILE A 287 7.99 6.67 -14.50
C ILE A 287 6.49 6.53 -14.80
N ARG A 288 5.81 7.63 -15.13
CA ARG A 288 4.40 7.65 -15.54
C ARG A 288 4.19 6.81 -16.80
N LYS A 289 5.03 6.99 -17.82
CA LYS A 289 4.93 6.27 -19.09
C LYS A 289 5.04 4.75 -18.87
N TYR A 290 5.99 4.32 -18.03
CA TYR A 290 6.27 2.91 -17.78
C TYR A 290 5.28 2.24 -16.81
N TYR A 291 5.03 2.85 -15.65
CA TYR A 291 4.23 2.25 -14.56
C TYR A 291 2.78 2.79 -14.46
N GLY A 292 2.45 3.83 -15.22
CA GLY A 292 1.15 4.50 -15.16
C GLY A 292 1.07 5.65 -14.14
N GLU A 293 -0.06 6.34 -14.16
CA GLU A 293 -0.30 7.59 -13.44
C GLU A 293 -0.40 7.37 -11.91
N LYS A 294 -0.99 6.25 -11.45
CA LYS A 294 -1.11 5.91 -10.02
C LYS A 294 0.26 5.76 -9.34
N VAL A 295 1.24 5.21 -10.06
CA VAL A 295 2.62 5.09 -9.59
C VAL A 295 3.37 6.42 -9.71
N GLY A 296 3.21 7.12 -10.82
CA GLY A 296 3.81 8.44 -11.04
C GLY A 296 3.45 9.44 -9.93
N ILE A 297 2.16 9.54 -9.56
CA ILE A 297 1.70 10.50 -8.55
C ILE A 297 2.25 10.21 -7.15
N TYR A 298 2.46 8.93 -6.81
CA TYR A 298 3.08 8.55 -5.54
C TYR A 298 4.51 9.06 -5.43
N PHE A 299 5.32 8.84 -6.47
CA PHE A 299 6.71 9.32 -6.47
C PHE A 299 6.78 10.84 -6.57
N ALA A 300 5.87 11.48 -7.33
CA ALA A 300 5.76 12.94 -7.35
C ALA A 300 5.47 13.50 -5.94
N TRP A 301 4.51 12.92 -5.22
CA TRP A 301 4.19 13.29 -3.85
C TRP A 301 5.35 13.05 -2.89
N LEU A 302 5.97 11.87 -2.94
CA LEU A 302 7.09 11.51 -2.08
C LEU A 302 8.30 12.41 -2.31
N GLY A 303 8.61 12.71 -3.57
CA GLY A 303 9.66 13.65 -3.96
C GLY A 303 9.37 15.07 -3.49
N PHE A 304 8.13 15.55 -3.66
CA PHE A 304 7.71 16.87 -3.16
C PHE A 304 7.78 16.97 -1.64
N TYR A 305 7.29 15.95 -0.93
CA TYR A 305 7.36 15.86 0.53
C TYR A 305 8.80 15.88 1.03
N THR A 306 9.69 15.12 0.39
CA THR A 306 11.12 15.08 0.73
C THR A 306 11.79 16.43 0.51
N LYS A 307 11.50 17.13 -0.59
CA LYS A 307 12.00 18.49 -0.85
C LYS A 307 11.56 19.48 0.23
N MET A 308 10.29 19.45 0.64
CA MET A 308 9.77 20.34 1.68
C MET A 308 10.31 20.00 3.07
N LEU A 309 10.56 18.71 3.36
CA LEU A 309 11.18 18.26 4.61
C LEU A 309 12.60 18.80 4.79
N VAL A 310 13.36 19.07 3.73
CA VAL A 310 14.69 19.69 3.83
C VAL A 310 14.62 21.03 4.56
N VAL A 311 13.61 21.85 4.26
CA VAL A 311 13.40 23.16 4.92
C VAL A 311 13.08 22.96 6.40
N ALA A 312 12.16 22.04 6.74
CA ALA A 312 11.80 21.74 8.12
C ALA A 312 12.98 21.15 8.92
N ALA A 313 13.74 20.24 8.31
CA ALA A 313 14.92 19.61 8.91
C ALA A 313 16.04 20.62 9.15
N PHE A 314 16.24 21.59 8.26
CA PHE A 314 17.20 22.67 8.47
C PHE A 314 16.86 23.50 9.71
N PHE A 315 15.62 24.01 9.83
CA PHE A 315 15.21 24.76 11.01
C PHE A 315 15.22 23.90 12.29
N GLY A 316 14.79 22.64 12.21
CA GLY A 316 14.83 21.70 13.33
C GLY A 316 16.26 21.44 13.83
N LEU A 317 17.21 21.28 12.91
CA LEU A 317 18.63 21.12 13.25
C LEU A 317 19.21 22.40 13.86
N CYS A 318 18.88 23.58 13.33
CA CYS A 318 19.29 24.86 13.94
C CYS A 318 18.76 25.00 15.38
N CYS A 319 17.49 24.66 15.61
CA CYS A 319 16.90 24.66 16.94
C CYS A 319 17.61 23.68 17.89
N PHE A 320 17.89 22.45 17.42
CA PHE A 320 18.62 21.47 18.22
C PHE A 320 20.05 21.92 18.56
N ILE A 321 20.78 22.49 17.60
CA ILE A 321 22.15 23.01 17.83
C ILE A 321 22.11 24.17 18.84
N TYR A 322 21.08 25.03 18.77
CA TYR A 322 20.88 26.09 19.76
C TYR A 322 20.68 25.50 21.17
N GLY A 323 19.77 24.53 21.33
CA GLY A 323 19.56 23.83 22.59
C GLY A 323 20.81 23.15 23.13
N TYR A 324 21.57 22.49 22.25
CA TYR A 324 22.83 21.85 22.61
C TYR A 324 23.87 22.84 23.14
N LYS A 325 23.99 24.02 22.53
CA LYS A 325 24.91 25.08 22.99
C LYS A 325 24.47 25.69 24.33
N THR A 326 23.17 25.76 24.59
CA THR A 326 22.61 26.37 25.81
C THR A 326 22.51 25.38 26.99
N ARG A 327 22.78 24.08 26.76
CA ARG A 327 22.69 22.98 27.76
C ARG A 327 23.39 23.31 29.08
N ASP A 328 24.62 23.80 29.01
CA ASP A 328 25.49 24.03 30.18
C ASP A 328 25.32 25.44 30.78
N THR A 329 24.60 26.34 30.13
CA THR A 329 24.35 27.71 30.61
C THR A 329 22.99 27.89 31.30
N ASN A 330 22.11 26.88 31.21
CA ASN A 330 20.78 26.94 31.78
C ASN A 330 20.82 26.89 33.31
N THR A 331 20.17 27.85 33.97
CA THR A 331 20.20 28.00 35.43
C THR A 331 19.59 26.79 36.15
N TRP A 332 18.46 26.27 35.67
CA TRP A 332 17.76 25.15 36.28
C TRP A 332 18.51 23.81 36.14
N SER A 333 19.20 23.58 35.02
CA SER A 333 20.02 22.35 34.86
C SER A 333 21.24 22.39 35.78
N ILE A 334 21.85 23.57 35.95
CA ILE A 334 22.94 23.79 36.90
C ILE A 334 22.46 23.54 38.34
N GLU A 335 21.30 24.09 38.72
CA GLU A 335 20.74 23.96 40.07
C GLU A 335 20.45 22.50 40.46
N VAL A 336 19.90 21.70 39.54
CA VAL A 336 19.64 20.27 39.75
C VAL A 336 20.94 19.47 39.88
N CYS A 337 21.96 19.82 39.09
CA CYS A 337 23.26 19.14 39.09
C CYS A 337 24.19 19.59 40.22
N ASP A 338 23.90 20.72 40.87
CA ASP A 338 24.72 21.24 41.95
C ASP A 338 24.57 20.34 43.21
N PRO A 339 25.67 19.74 43.71
CA PRO A 339 25.62 18.94 44.94
C PRO A 339 25.18 19.75 46.17
N GLU A 340 25.37 21.08 46.20
CA GLU A 340 24.96 21.91 47.32
C GLU A 340 23.46 22.23 47.32
N VAL A 341 22.84 22.30 46.14
CA VAL A 341 21.41 22.58 45.98
C VAL A 341 20.65 21.28 45.70
N GLY A 342 20.74 20.73 44.49
CA GLY A 342 20.07 19.49 44.09
C GLY A 342 20.50 18.25 44.91
N GLY A 343 21.71 18.24 45.46
CA GLY A 343 22.17 17.16 46.35
C GLY A 343 21.56 17.16 47.76
N ARG A 344 21.02 18.30 48.21
CA ARG A 344 20.33 18.44 49.51
C ARG A 344 18.83 18.15 49.42
N ILE A 345 18.23 18.25 48.24
CA ILE A 345 16.80 18.00 48.02
C ILE A 345 16.55 16.48 47.96
N ILE A 346 15.79 15.98 48.93
CA ILE A 346 15.39 14.57 49.05
C ILE A 346 13.97 14.41 48.50
N MET A 347 13.81 13.53 47.52
CA MET A 347 12.55 13.22 46.85
C MET A 347 11.84 12.05 47.52
N CYS A 348 10.50 12.08 47.48
CA CYS A 348 9.65 10.99 47.97
C CYS A 348 9.81 9.72 47.10
N PRO A 349 9.61 8.54 47.68
CA PRO A 349 9.53 7.31 46.91
C PRO A 349 8.27 7.29 46.04
N GLN A 350 8.41 6.78 44.82
CA GLN A 350 7.34 6.70 43.82
C GLN A 350 6.45 5.46 43.99
N CYS A 351 6.82 4.54 44.90
CA CYS A 351 6.18 3.25 45.07
C CYS A 351 5.83 3.00 46.54
N ASP A 352 4.78 2.20 46.75
CA ASP A 352 4.21 1.97 48.08
C ASP A 352 5.02 1.00 48.94
N ARG A 353 5.78 0.09 48.31
CA ARG A 353 6.65 -0.89 48.98
C ARG A 353 8.01 -0.93 48.29
N GLU A 354 9.07 -1.15 49.07
CA GLU A 354 10.44 -1.42 48.61
C GLU A 354 11.18 -0.28 47.86
N CYS A 355 10.63 0.95 47.84
CA CYS A 355 11.29 2.11 47.22
C CYS A 355 11.89 3.04 48.28
N THR A 356 13.17 3.39 48.11
CA THR A 356 13.91 4.29 49.01
C THR A 356 13.78 5.75 48.59
N TYR A 357 13.94 6.67 49.55
CA TYR A 357 14.16 8.08 49.26
C TYR A 357 15.41 8.26 48.41
N TRP A 358 15.37 9.23 47.50
CA TRP A 358 16.44 9.46 46.53
C TRP A 358 16.72 10.96 46.40
N LYS A 359 17.92 11.32 45.94
CA LYS A 359 18.37 12.72 45.84
C LYS A 359 18.11 13.27 44.45
N LEU A 360 17.68 14.52 44.34
CA LEU A 360 17.39 15.13 43.03
C LEU A 360 18.62 15.15 42.10
N ASN A 361 19.84 15.29 42.63
CA ASN A 361 21.07 15.25 41.82
C ASN A 361 21.22 13.96 40.97
N SER A 362 20.58 12.84 41.33
CA SER A 362 20.64 11.63 40.49
C SER A 362 19.95 11.79 39.12
N THR A 363 19.11 12.81 38.92
CA THR A 363 18.47 13.10 37.61
C THR A 363 19.22 14.16 36.80
N CYS A 364 20.42 14.55 37.22
CA CYS A 364 21.23 15.58 36.55
C CYS A 364 21.39 15.32 35.04
N GLU A 365 21.75 14.11 34.61
CA GLU A 365 21.96 13.84 33.18
C GLU A 365 20.66 13.87 32.36
N SER A 366 19.55 13.37 32.93
CA SER A 366 18.22 13.46 32.32
C SER A 366 17.77 14.91 32.16
N THR A 367 18.03 15.74 33.18
CA THR A 367 17.75 17.18 33.21
C THR A 367 18.57 17.93 32.16
N LYS A 368 19.86 17.59 32.02
CA LYS A 368 20.73 18.14 30.96
C LYS A 368 20.30 17.74 29.55
N LYS A 369 19.73 16.55 29.36
CA LYS A 369 19.15 16.14 28.07
C LYS A 369 17.85 16.86 27.79
N LEU A 370 16.99 17.01 28.80
CA LEU A 370 15.74 17.78 28.69
C LEU A 370 16.03 19.20 28.23
N SER A 371 17.07 19.84 28.74
CA SER A 371 17.38 21.24 28.40
C SER A 371 17.76 21.48 26.93
N ILE A 372 18.10 20.42 26.20
CA ILE A 372 18.32 20.45 24.76
C ILE A 372 16.99 20.46 23.99
N PHE A 373 15.94 19.85 24.54
CA PHE A 373 14.63 19.72 23.89
C PHE A 373 13.62 20.77 24.36
N ASP A 374 13.70 21.18 25.62
CA ASP A 374 12.83 22.17 26.23
C ASP A 374 13.56 23.51 26.39
N HIS A 375 13.48 24.33 25.34
CA HIS A 375 14.02 25.68 25.30
C HIS A 375 13.15 26.59 24.43
N TYR A 376 13.26 27.91 24.57
CA TYR A 376 12.43 28.85 23.80
C TYR A 376 12.47 28.64 22.27
N GLY A 377 13.59 28.15 21.72
CA GLY A 377 13.69 27.79 20.31
C GLY A 377 12.74 26.67 19.83
N THR A 378 12.37 25.68 20.65
CA THR A 378 11.43 24.62 20.24
C THR A 378 10.00 25.12 20.20
N MET A 379 9.64 26.09 21.05
CA MET A 379 8.36 26.81 20.96
C MET A 379 8.25 27.59 19.64
N VAL A 380 9.29 28.35 19.27
CA VAL A 380 9.33 29.07 17.98
C VAL A 380 9.25 28.08 16.81
N PHE A 381 9.95 26.95 16.91
CA PHE A 381 9.92 25.90 15.90
C PHE A 381 8.53 25.30 15.72
N ALA A 382 7.77 25.07 16.80
CA ALA A 382 6.41 24.54 16.70
C ALA A 382 5.47 25.47 15.90
N VAL A 383 5.62 26.79 16.06
CA VAL A 383 4.86 27.79 15.26
C VAL A 383 5.30 27.74 13.79
N LEU A 384 6.61 27.69 13.53
CA LEU A 384 7.14 27.56 12.17
C LEU A 384 6.65 26.28 11.49
N MET A 385 6.58 25.16 12.22
CA MET A 385 6.06 23.90 11.70
C MET A 385 4.57 23.95 11.37
N SER A 386 3.78 24.66 12.17
CA SER A 386 2.35 24.88 11.87
C SER A 386 2.17 25.64 10.55
N ILE A 387 2.96 26.70 10.33
CA ILE A 387 2.98 27.46 9.08
C ILE A 387 3.49 26.58 7.92
N TRP A 388 4.57 25.84 8.14
CA TRP A 388 5.16 24.94 7.15
C TRP A 388 4.17 23.88 6.67
N VAL A 389 3.37 23.29 7.58
CA VAL A 389 2.32 22.31 7.20
C VAL A 389 1.28 22.93 6.28
N THR A 390 0.81 24.14 6.57
CA THR A 390 -0.14 24.84 5.70
C THR A 390 0.47 25.12 4.32
N ILE A 391 1.70 25.63 4.28
CA ILE A 391 2.42 25.88 3.02
C ILE A 391 2.60 24.58 2.22
N PHE A 392 3.02 23.50 2.88
CA PHE A 392 3.20 22.19 2.27
C PHE A 392 1.90 21.70 1.62
N LEU A 393 0.77 21.75 2.32
CA LEU A 393 -0.51 21.27 1.79
C LEU A 393 -1.03 22.13 0.63
N GLU A 394 -0.91 23.46 0.71
CA GLU A 394 -1.34 24.35 -0.38
C GLU A 394 -0.44 24.22 -1.62
N PHE A 395 0.87 24.12 -1.44
CA PHE A 395 1.78 23.90 -2.56
C PHE A 395 1.64 22.51 -3.16
N TRP A 396 1.35 21.48 -2.37
CA TRP A 396 1.02 20.17 -2.90
C TRP A 396 -0.26 20.23 -3.75
N LYS A 397 -1.33 20.86 -3.27
CA LYS A 397 -2.57 21.03 -4.06
C LYS A 397 -2.32 21.74 -5.40
N ARG A 398 -1.46 22.76 -5.40
CA ARG A 398 -1.07 23.46 -6.63
C ARG A 398 -0.26 22.57 -7.58
N HIS A 399 0.72 21.83 -7.06
CA HIS A 399 1.54 20.93 -7.85
C HIS A 399 0.73 19.73 -8.37
N GLN A 400 -0.20 19.22 -7.57
CA GLN A 400 -1.15 18.20 -8.01
C GLN A 400 -2.04 18.71 -9.16
N ALA A 401 -2.50 19.97 -9.11
CA ALA A 401 -3.27 20.56 -10.20
C ALA A 401 -2.46 20.72 -11.50
N GLU A 402 -1.17 21.09 -11.37
CA GLU A 402 -0.21 21.13 -12.48
C GLU A 402 -0.04 19.74 -13.10
N LEU A 403 0.25 18.72 -12.30
CA LEU A 403 0.39 17.33 -12.77
C LEU A 403 -0.90 16.77 -13.35
N ASN A 404 -2.07 17.12 -12.78
CA ASN A 404 -3.35 16.68 -13.31
C ASN A 404 -3.63 17.24 -14.72
N TYR A 405 -3.11 18.42 -15.01
CA TYR A 405 -3.17 19.02 -16.34
C TYR A 405 -2.13 18.39 -17.27
N GLU A 406 -0.86 18.33 -16.86
CA GLU A 406 0.23 17.74 -17.67
C GLU A 406 0.03 16.24 -17.97
N TRP A 407 -0.73 15.54 -17.12
CA TRP A 407 -1.01 14.12 -17.25
C TRP A 407 -2.44 13.81 -17.71
N ASP A 408 -3.22 14.81 -18.09
CA ASP A 408 -4.58 14.65 -18.62
C ASP A 408 -5.51 13.82 -17.70
N THR A 409 -5.28 13.86 -16.39
CA THR A 409 -6.05 13.08 -15.40
C THR A 409 -7.27 13.84 -14.85
N ALA A 410 -7.41 15.12 -15.19
CA ALA A 410 -8.49 15.96 -14.69
C ALA A 410 -9.89 15.46 -15.10
N GLU A 411 -10.07 15.04 -16.35
CA GLU A 411 -11.37 14.58 -16.87
C GLU A 411 -11.78 13.19 -16.35
N PHE A 412 -10.83 12.39 -15.86
CA PHE A 412 -11.11 11.08 -15.26
C PHE A 412 -12.01 11.18 -14.01
N LEU A 413 -12.00 12.34 -13.34
CA LEU A 413 -12.80 12.59 -12.12
C LEU A 413 -14.26 12.93 -12.41
N GLU A 414 -14.59 13.37 -13.63
CA GLU A 414 -15.96 13.73 -14.02
C GLU A 414 -16.75 12.54 -14.58
N GLN A 415 -16.08 11.41 -14.84
CA GLN A 415 -16.67 10.22 -15.43
C GLN A 415 -17.29 9.29 -14.38
N GLU A 416 -18.40 8.63 -14.73
CA GLU A 416 -19.06 7.66 -13.87
C GLU A 416 -18.23 6.37 -13.79
N GLU A 417 -17.64 6.10 -12.61
CA GLU A 417 -16.83 4.91 -12.40
C GLU A 417 -17.69 3.64 -12.50
N ILE A 418 -17.26 2.73 -13.38
CA ILE A 418 -18.00 1.50 -13.65
C ILE A 418 -17.97 0.58 -12.42
N PRO A 419 -19.08 -0.08 -12.06
CA PRO A 419 -19.11 -0.94 -10.88
C PRO A 419 -18.11 -2.10 -10.93
N ARG A 420 -17.68 -2.53 -9.74
CA ARG A 420 -16.70 -3.62 -9.58
C ARG A 420 -17.29 -4.96 -10.05
N PRO A 421 -16.49 -5.82 -10.71
CA PRO A 421 -16.93 -7.15 -11.12
C PRO A 421 -17.50 -8.04 -9.99
N GLU A 422 -16.95 -7.89 -8.78
CA GLU A 422 -17.42 -8.63 -7.61
C GLU A 422 -18.81 -8.19 -7.13
N TYR A 423 -19.13 -6.91 -7.31
CA TYR A 423 -20.41 -6.31 -6.97
C TYR A 423 -21.49 -6.75 -7.96
N GLU A 424 -21.25 -6.49 -9.25
CA GLU A 424 -22.13 -6.85 -10.37
C GLU A 424 -22.50 -8.35 -10.35
N ALA A 425 -21.54 -9.24 -10.06
CA ALA A 425 -21.81 -10.68 -9.99
C ALA A 425 -22.71 -11.15 -8.83
N LYS A 426 -22.87 -10.33 -7.78
CA LYS A 426 -23.77 -10.61 -6.66
C LYS A 426 -25.12 -9.91 -6.83
N CYS A 427 -25.31 -9.12 -7.88
CA CYS A 427 -26.53 -8.38 -8.10
C CYS A 427 -27.69 -9.31 -8.49
N LYS A 428 -28.83 -9.14 -7.81
CA LYS A 428 -30.04 -9.96 -8.01
C LYS A 428 -31.32 -9.13 -8.10
N TYR A 429 -31.34 -7.97 -7.46
CA TYR A 429 -32.54 -7.14 -7.35
C TYR A 429 -32.42 -5.96 -8.31
N GLU A 430 -33.51 -5.60 -8.97
CA GLU A 430 -33.56 -4.40 -9.81
C GLU A 430 -34.00 -3.19 -8.97
N LYS A 431 -33.35 -2.05 -9.19
CA LYS A 431 -33.70 -0.76 -8.62
C LYS A 431 -33.56 0.31 -9.69
N ILE A 432 -34.56 1.16 -9.83
CA ILE A 432 -34.46 2.33 -10.71
C ILE A 432 -33.61 3.40 -10.01
N ASN A 433 -32.55 3.84 -10.67
CA ASN A 433 -31.73 4.95 -10.18
C ASN A 433 -32.56 6.25 -10.25
N PRO A 434 -32.70 7.00 -9.14
CA PRO A 434 -33.52 8.22 -9.12
C PRO A 434 -32.98 9.36 -10.01
N VAL A 435 -31.69 9.34 -10.33
CA VAL A 435 -31.03 10.38 -11.14
C VAL A 435 -31.06 10.01 -12.62
N THR A 436 -30.49 8.87 -13.00
CA THR A 436 -30.42 8.44 -14.41
C THR A 436 -31.74 7.88 -14.95
N LYS A 437 -32.66 7.49 -14.05
CA LYS A 437 -33.93 6.77 -14.37
C LYS A 437 -33.73 5.41 -15.03
N GLU A 438 -32.49 4.93 -15.08
CA GLU A 438 -32.16 3.61 -15.61
C GLU A 438 -32.37 2.52 -14.55
N LYS A 439 -32.67 1.30 -15.02
CA LYS A 439 -32.77 0.13 -14.15
C LYS A 439 -31.37 -0.38 -13.85
N GLU A 440 -30.97 -0.28 -12.59
CA GLU A 440 -29.70 -0.83 -12.09
C GLU A 440 -29.94 -2.11 -11.28
N LEU A 441 -29.00 -3.05 -11.38
CA LEU A 441 -29.00 -4.24 -10.54
C LEU A 441 -28.23 -3.98 -9.24
N VAL A 442 -28.82 -4.34 -8.10
CA VAL A 442 -28.23 -4.22 -6.76
C VAL A 442 -28.18 -5.58 -6.05
N PRO A 443 -27.15 -5.84 -5.21
CA PRO A 443 -26.97 -7.13 -4.54
C PRO A 443 -27.85 -7.29 -3.30
N HIS A 444 -28.15 -6.20 -2.59
CA HIS A 444 -28.83 -6.24 -1.29
C HIS A 444 -29.91 -5.16 -1.20
N ARG A 445 -30.94 -5.43 -0.38
CA ARG A 445 -31.93 -4.40 0.00
C ARG A 445 -31.30 -3.38 0.94
N THR A 446 -31.85 -2.16 0.97
CA THR A 446 -31.35 -1.04 1.79
C THR A 446 -31.17 -1.38 3.27
N CYS A 447 -32.07 -2.17 3.85
CA CYS A 447 -31.99 -2.60 5.25
C CYS A 447 -30.77 -3.51 5.51
N GLU A 448 -30.53 -4.50 4.64
CA GLU A 448 -29.38 -5.40 4.76
C GLU A 448 -28.07 -4.64 4.58
N LYS A 449 -28.01 -3.68 3.66
CA LYS A 449 -26.85 -2.80 3.47
C LYS A 449 -26.56 -2.02 4.76
N CYS A 450 -27.58 -1.45 5.38
CA CYS A 450 -27.44 -0.70 6.64
C CYS A 450 -26.90 -1.60 7.77
N LEU A 451 -27.40 -2.83 7.90
CA LEU A 451 -26.93 -3.77 8.92
C LEU A 451 -25.47 -4.16 8.71
N ARG A 452 -25.06 -4.44 7.47
CA ARG A 452 -23.65 -4.77 7.16
C ARG A 452 -22.70 -3.63 7.44
N VAL A 453 -23.05 -2.41 7.01
CA VAL A 453 -22.24 -1.21 7.28
C VAL A 453 -22.18 -0.95 8.79
N SER A 454 -23.29 -1.13 9.52
CA SER A 454 -23.29 -1.02 10.99
C SER A 454 -22.40 -2.06 11.65
N CYS A 455 -22.36 -3.31 11.16
CA CYS A 455 -21.41 -4.32 11.62
C CYS A 455 -19.96 -3.93 11.34
N GLY A 456 -19.69 -3.33 10.18
CA GLY A 456 -18.38 -2.77 9.83
C GLY A 456 -17.93 -1.71 10.83
N VAL A 457 -18.76 -0.70 11.09
CA VAL A 457 -18.49 0.35 12.07
C VAL A 457 -18.31 -0.22 13.48
N GLY A 458 -19.19 -1.13 13.91
CA GLY A 458 -19.11 -1.78 15.22
C GLY A 458 -17.80 -2.56 15.42
N THR A 459 -17.31 -3.22 14.36
CA THR A 459 -16.05 -3.96 14.42
C THR A 459 -14.85 -3.02 14.52
N VAL A 460 -14.84 -1.90 13.80
CA VAL A 460 -13.79 -0.87 13.92
C VAL A 460 -13.73 -0.33 15.35
N LEU A 461 -14.89 0.01 15.94
CA LEU A 461 -14.97 0.49 17.32
C LEU A 461 -14.45 -0.55 18.32
N PHE A 462 -14.81 -1.83 18.15
CA PHE A 462 -14.31 -2.91 18.98
C PHE A 462 -12.77 -2.99 18.95
N TRP A 463 -12.16 -2.89 17.76
CA TRP A 463 -10.70 -2.92 17.63
C TRP A 463 -10.02 -1.68 18.22
N ILE A 464 -10.63 -0.49 18.11
CA ILE A 464 -10.13 0.71 18.78
C ILE A 464 -10.12 0.50 20.31
N VAL A 465 -11.20 -0.07 20.88
CA VAL A 465 -11.27 -0.41 22.30
C VAL A 465 -10.21 -1.45 22.68
N LEU A 466 -9.98 -2.46 21.83
CA LEU A 466 -8.94 -3.47 22.05
C LEU A 466 -7.53 -2.84 22.10
N ILE A 467 -7.22 -1.89 21.20
CA ILE A 467 -5.95 -1.16 21.24
C ILE A 467 -5.84 -0.33 22.53
N ILE A 468 -6.90 0.38 22.92
CA ILE A 468 -6.87 1.14 24.17
C ILE A 468 -6.62 0.19 25.36
N ALA A 469 -7.21 -1.00 25.35
CA ALA A 469 -6.95 -2.03 26.35
C ALA A 469 -5.50 -2.54 26.32
N SER A 470 -4.88 -2.68 25.13
CA SER A 470 -3.47 -3.09 25.01
C SER A 470 -2.51 -2.02 25.55
N VAL A 471 -2.81 -0.73 25.35
CA VAL A 471 -2.07 0.39 25.96
C VAL A 471 -2.17 0.34 27.48
N VAL A 472 -3.36 0.08 28.03
CA VAL A 472 -3.54 -0.17 29.48
C VAL A 472 -2.71 -1.37 29.93
N GLY A 473 -2.66 -2.44 29.14
CA GLY A 473 -1.78 -3.59 29.40
C GLY A 473 -0.29 -3.21 29.47
N ILE A 474 0.19 -2.34 28.58
CA ILE A 474 1.58 -1.85 28.58
C ILE A 474 1.85 -0.99 29.83
N ILE A 475 0.88 -0.21 30.29
CA ILE A 475 1.01 0.56 31.55
C ILE A 475 1.15 -0.39 32.74
N VAL A 476 0.31 -1.43 32.82
CA VAL A 476 0.43 -2.43 33.88
C VAL A 476 1.80 -3.14 33.82
N TYR A 477 2.28 -3.46 32.61
CA TYR A 477 3.61 -4.02 32.42
C TYR A 477 4.71 -3.08 32.95
N ARG A 478 4.68 -1.79 32.58
CA ARG A 478 5.65 -0.79 33.05
C ARG A 478 5.68 -0.69 34.57
N LEU A 479 4.52 -0.62 35.21
CA LEU A 479 4.40 -0.62 36.66
C LEU A 479 5.07 -1.86 37.26
N SER A 480 4.72 -3.05 36.76
CA SER A 480 5.26 -4.31 37.28
C SER A 480 6.78 -4.43 37.14
N VAL A 481 7.33 -3.99 36.00
CA VAL A 481 8.76 -4.07 35.70
C VAL A 481 9.55 -3.03 36.46
N PHE A 482 8.99 -1.84 36.67
CA PHE A 482 9.58 -0.83 37.53
C PHE A 482 9.77 -1.36 38.96
N PHE A 483 8.76 -2.04 39.54
CA PHE A 483 8.90 -2.69 40.85
C PHE A 483 10.02 -3.74 40.86
N VAL A 484 10.10 -4.58 39.83
CA VAL A 484 11.15 -5.61 39.73
C VAL A 484 12.53 -4.99 39.59
N PHE A 485 12.70 -3.95 38.76
CA PHE A 485 13.99 -3.27 38.64
C PHE A 485 14.36 -2.52 39.92
N ALA A 486 13.42 -1.87 40.59
CA ALA A 486 13.66 -1.24 41.89
C ALA A 486 14.11 -2.27 42.94
N ALA A 487 13.45 -3.43 43.03
CA ALA A 487 13.79 -4.47 44.00
C ALA A 487 15.09 -5.23 43.67
N LYS A 488 15.28 -5.63 42.39
CA LYS A 488 16.36 -6.54 41.98
C LYS A 488 17.66 -5.83 41.62
N MET A 489 17.59 -4.65 41.01
CA MET A 489 18.79 -3.88 40.62
C MET A 489 19.53 -3.32 41.85
N GLN A 490 18.86 -3.25 43.00
CA GLN A 490 19.45 -2.85 44.27
C GLN A 490 20.28 -3.97 44.94
N HIS A 491 20.02 -5.24 44.59
CA HIS A 491 20.70 -6.42 45.17
C HIS A 491 21.86 -6.96 44.32
N ASP A 492 21.73 -7.02 42.98
CA ASP A 492 22.69 -7.72 42.10
C ASP A 492 23.85 -6.84 41.57
N LEU A 493 23.78 -5.51 41.70
CA LEU A 493 24.73 -4.58 41.04
C LEU A 493 25.87 -4.05 41.95
N LYS A 494 26.38 -4.87 42.87
CA LYS A 494 27.64 -4.55 43.58
C LYS A 494 28.90 -4.84 42.75
N GLU A 495 28.81 -5.62 41.67
CA GLU A 495 29.99 -6.05 40.88
C GLU A 495 30.17 -5.35 39.51
N LEU A 496 29.18 -4.65 38.95
CA LEU A 496 29.32 -3.91 37.68
C LEU A 496 29.29 -2.39 37.89
N GLN A 497 30.38 -1.82 38.40
CA GLN A 497 30.53 -0.37 38.63
C GLN A 497 30.52 0.53 37.37
N PRO A 498 30.93 0.12 36.15
CA PRO A 498 30.97 1.06 35.01
C PRO A 498 29.63 1.26 34.29
N LEU A 499 28.58 0.48 34.60
CA LEU A 499 27.26 0.56 33.94
C LEU A 499 26.18 1.25 34.79
N LYS A 500 26.49 1.55 36.06
CA LYS A 500 25.54 2.11 37.03
C LYS A 500 25.24 3.59 36.80
N ASP A 501 26.18 4.34 36.23
CA ASP A 501 26.03 5.79 36.00
C ASP A 501 25.19 6.11 34.75
N TYR A 502 24.96 5.14 33.85
CA TYR A 502 24.22 5.36 32.60
C TYR A 502 22.79 4.77 32.59
N LEU A 503 22.49 3.78 33.45
CA LEU A 503 21.19 3.10 33.49
C LEU A 503 20.46 3.36 34.80
N THR A 504 19.65 4.43 34.85
CA THR A 504 18.65 4.56 35.91
C THR A 504 17.55 3.50 35.72
N PRO A 505 16.98 2.94 36.81
CA PRO A 505 15.90 1.95 36.72
C PRO A 505 14.71 2.42 35.87
N GLN A 506 14.43 3.74 35.91
CA GLN A 506 13.37 4.38 35.13
C GLN A 506 13.68 4.44 33.64
N MET A 507 14.91 4.83 33.26
CA MET A 507 15.33 4.83 31.84
C MET A 507 15.35 3.41 31.27
N ALA A 508 15.85 2.43 32.03
CA ALA A 508 15.83 1.03 31.62
C ALA A 508 14.40 0.50 31.41
N THR A 509 13.48 0.81 32.34
CA THR A 509 12.06 0.44 32.22
C THR A 509 11.39 1.10 31.00
N SER A 510 11.70 2.38 30.76
CA SER A 510 11.16 3.13 29.62
C SER A 510 11.60 2.53 28.28
N VAL A 511 12.89 2.20 28.13
CA VAL A 511 13.44 1.60 26.90
C VAL A 511 12.86 0.21 26.66
N THR A 512 12.86 -0.68 27.66
CA THR A 512 12.32 -2.05 27.49
C THR A 512 10.82 -2.02 27.17
N ALA A 513 10.06 -1.15 27.81
CA ALA A 513 8.64 -1.00 27.53
C ALA A 513 8.37 -0.38 26.15
N SER A 514 9.22 0.54 25.69
CA SER A 514 9.13 1.10 24.33
C SER A 514 9.33 0.01 23.26
N ILE A 515 10.30 -0.89 23.46
CA ILE A 515 10.58 -2.01 22.55
C ILE A 515 9.41 -3.01 22.52
N ILE A 516 8.88 -3.38 23.69
CA ILE A 516 7.73 -4.32 23.76
C ILE A 516 6.49 -3.70 23.14
N SER A 517 6.22 -2.42 23.43
CA SER A 517 5.14 -1.67 22.78
C SER A 517 5.28 -1.71 21.27
N PHE A 518 6.49 -1.52 20.74
CA PHE A 518 6.75 -1.59 19.31
C PHE A 518 6.45 -2.98 18.72
N ILE A 519 6.89 -4.07 19.37
CA ILE A 519 6.61 -5.45 18.93
C ILE A 519 5.10 -5.72 18.90
N ILE A 520 4.37 -5.30 19.95
CA ILE A 520 2.91 -5.47 20.02
C ILE A 520 2.22 -4.69 18.90
N ILE A 521 2.63 -3.44 18.66
CA ILE A 521 2.10 -2.61 17.56
C ILE A 521 2.24 -3.33 16.22
N MET A 522 3.42 -3.90 15.94
CA MET A 522 3.68 -4.62 14.68
C MET A 522 2.80 -5.87 14.52
N ILE A 523 2.63 -6.67 15.58
CA ILE A 523 1.77 -7.86 15.54
C ILE A 523 0.30 -7.47 15.31
N LEU A 524 -0.19 -6.46 16.04
CA LEU A 524 -1.57 -5.99 15.91
C LEU A 524 -1.85 -5.44 14.50
N ASN A 525 -0.90 -4.73 13.89
CA ASN A 525 -1.02 -4.25 12.51
C ASN A 525 -1.20 -5.38 11.50
N MET A 526 -0.38 -6.43 11.60
CA MET A 526 -0.48 -7.59 10.69
C MET A 526 -1.83 -8.31 10.81
N VAL A 527 -2.36 -8.44 12.02
CA VAL A 527 -3.68 -9.09 12.23
C VAL A 527 -4.81 -8.21 11.71
N TYR A 528 -4.79 -6.92 12.05
CA TYR A 528 -5.86 -6.01 11.66
C TYR A 528 -5.96 -5.80 10.16
N GLU A 529 -4.83 -5.80 9.45
CA GLU A 529 -4.82 -5.74 7.98
C GLU A 529 -5.72 -6.82 7.36
N LYS A 530 -5.60 -8.08 7.80
CA LYS A 530 -6.42 -9.19 7.30
C LYS A 530 -7.89 -9.01 7.65
N VAL A 531 -8.16 -8.51 8.84
CA VAL A 531 -9.52 -8.25 9.31
C VAL A 531 -10.17 -7.10 8.52
N ALA A 532 -9.43 -6.02 8.23
CA ALA A 532 -9.93 -4.87 7.50
C ALA A 532 -10.33 -5.23 6.06
N ILE A 533 -9.53 -6.06 5.38
CA ILE A 533 -9.86 -6.57 4.03
C ILE A 533 -11.13 -7.44 4.11
N MET A 534 -11.17 -8.40 5.03
CA MET A 534 -12.33 -9.29 5.21
C MET A 534 -13.63 -8.52 5.47
N ILE A 535 -13.58 -7.45 6.28
CA ILE A 535 -14.75 -6.61 6.58
C ILE A 535 -15.17 -5.80 5.36
N THR A 536 -14.23 -5.23 4.63
CA THR A 536 -14.55 -4.40 3.46
C THR A 536 -15.11 -5.25 2.31
N ASP A 537 -14.61 -6.47 2.14
CA ASP A 537 -15.18 -7.47 1.22
C ASP A 537 -16.60 -7.89 1.63
N PHE A 538 -16.88 -7.91 2.95
CA PHE A 538 -18.22 -8.20 3.49
C PHE A 538 -19.22 -7.05 3.27
N GLU A 539 -18.77 -5.79 3.32
CA GLU A 539 -19.57 -4.59 3.04
C GLU A 539 -19.99 -4.48 1.57
N LEU A 540 -19.19 -5.04 0.65
CA LEU A 540 -19.44 -5.08 -0.79
C LEU A 540 -19.79 -3.70 -1.42
N PRO A 541 -18.83 -2.75 -1.42
CA PRO A 541 -19.00 -1.44 -2.08
C PRO A 541 -19.14 -1.57 -3.61
N ARG A 542 -19.82 -0.58 -4.23
CA ARG A 542 -20.16 -0.58 -5.66
C ARG A 542 -18.93 -0.32 -6.55
N THR A 543 -18.18 0.74 -6.26
CA THR A 543 -17.03 1.19 -7.06
C THR A 543 -15.70 0.84 -6.38
N GLN A 544 -14.61 0.85 -7.15
CA GLN A 544 -13.27 0.59 -6.61
C GLN A 544 -12.83 1.76 -5.74
N THR A 545 -13.19 3.00 -6.10
CA THR A 545 -12.95 4.18 -5.25
C THR A 545 -13.63 4.05 -3.89
N ASP A 546 -14.89 3.62 -3.82
CA ASP A 546 -15.59 3.42 -2.54
C ASP A 546 -14.95 2.31 -1.71
N TYR A 547 -14.50 1.24 -2.35
CA TYR A 547 -13.75 0.16 -1.69
C TYR A 547 -12.45 0.68 -1.07
N GLU A 548 -11.64 1.36 -1.88
CA GLU A 548 -10.36 1.93 -1.44
C GLU A 548 -10.58 2.98 -0.35
N ASN A 549 -11.57 3.87 -0.47
CA ASN A 549 -11.90 4.89 0.54
C ASN A 549 -12.33 4.27 1.88
N SER A 550 -13.23 3.29 1.83
CA SER A 550 -13.72 2.60 3.03
C SER A 550 -12.60 1.82 3.72
N LEU A 551 -11.77 1.11 2.95
CA LEU A 551 -10.60 0.40 3.47
C LEU A 551 -9.55 1.35 4.05
N THR A 552 -9.28 2.46 3.35
CA THR A 552 -8.36 3.53 3.77
C THR A 552 -8.76 4.09 5.11
N LEU A 553 -10.04 4.46 5.29
CA LEU A 553 -10.53 5.03 6.53
C LEU A 553 -10.36 4.05 7.70
N LYS A 554 -10.74 2.78 7.52
CA LYS A 554 -10.63 1.76 8.58
C LYS A 554 -9.18 1.52 8.98
N MET A 555 -8.30 1.33 8.00
CA MET A 555 -6.88 1.08 8.24
C MET A 555 -6.18 2.29 8.85
N PHE A 556 -6.46 3.50 8.36
CA PHE A 556 -5.92 4.72 8.92
C PHE A 556 -6.36 4.93 10.36
N LEU A 557 -7.66 4.81 10.68
CA LEU A 557 -8.16 4.98 12.06
C LEU A 557 -7.50 4.00 13.03
N PHE A 558 -7.39 2.73 12.63
CA PHE A 558 -6.73 1.72 13.44
C PHE A 558 -5.25 2.05 13.65
N GLN A 559 -4.50 2.32 12.57
CA GLN A 559 -3.07 2.62 12.68
C GLN A 559 -2.81 3.91 13.43
N PHE A 560 -3.63 4.94 13.25
CA PHE A 560 -3.55 6.20 14.00
C PHE A 560 -3.64 5.94 15.50
N VAL A 561 -4.64 5.18 15.94
CA VAL A 561 -4.77 4.84 17.37
C VAL A 561 -3.63 3.93 17.82
N ASN A 562 -3.24 2.91 17.05
CA ASN A 562 -2.20 1.96 17.43
C ASN A 562 -0.82 2.63 17.59
N TYR A 563 -0.41 3.49 16.66
CA TYR A 563 0.88 4.17 16.71
C TYR A 563 0.91 5.34 17.70
N TYR A 564 -0.13 6.19 17.76
CA TYR A 564 -0.08 7.42 18.54
C TYR A 564 -0.60 7.30 19.97
N SER A 565 -1.41 6.29 20.30
CA SER A 565 -2.02 6.16 21.65
C SER A 565 -0.98 6.10 22.78
N SER A 566 0.12 5.36 22.58
CA SER A 566 1.22 5.29 23.57
C SER A 566 1.87 6.66 23.79
N CYS A 567 2.08 7.43 22.71
CA CYS A 567 2.66 8.77 22.76
C CYS A 567 1.69 9.78 23.38
N PHE A 568 0.40 9.71 23.05
CA PHE A 568 -0.65 10.53 23.67
C PHE A 568 -0.78 10.26 25.17
N TYR A 569 -0.66 9.00 25.59
CA TYR A 569 -0.65 8.64 26.99
C TYR A 569 0.51 9.32 27.75
N ILE A 570 1.73 9.20 27.24
CA ILE A 570 2.93 9.80 27.88
C ILE A 570 2.83 11.33 27.89
N ALA A 571 2.34 11.94 26.82
CA ALA A 571 2.25 13.39 26.69
C ALA A 571 1.18 14.02 27.59
N PHE A 572 -0.02 13.43 27.65
CA PHE A 572 -1.19 14.09 28.24
C PHE A 572 -1.71 13.46 29.54
N PHE A 573 -1.51 12.15 29.76
CA PHE A 573 -2.12 11.43 30.88
C PHE A 573 -1.11 11.02 31.96
N LYS A 574 0.12 10.68 31.59
CA LYS A 574 1.16 10.25 32.53
C LYS A 574 1.53 11.36 33.52
N GLY A 575 1.60 11.02 34.81
CA GLY A 575 1.98 11.95 35.89
C GLY A 575 0.98 13.07 36.20
N LYS A 576 -0.16 13.17 35.51
CA LYS A 576 -1.20 14.19 35.77
C LYS A 576 -2.23 13.76 36.81
N ILE A 577 -2.51 12.46 36.91
CA ILE A 577 -3.56 11.90 37.78
C ILE A 577 -2.94 11.06 38.90
N VAL A 578 -2.05 11.64 39.70
CA VAL A 578 -1.28 10.91 40.74
C VAL A 578 -1.66 11.29 42.17
N GLY A 579 -2.25 12.47 42.40
CA GLY A 579 -2.56 12.97 43.74
C GLY A 579 -1.33 13.54 44.46
N TYR A 580 -1.31 13.47 45.78
CA TYR A 580 -0.17 13.89 46.61
C TYR A 580 0.23 12.74 47.55
N PRO A 581 1.46 12.72 48.12
CA PRO A 581 2.03 11.53 48.75
C PRO A 581 1.18 10.85 49.84
N LYS A 582 0.35 11.63 50.57
CA LYS A 582 -0.51 11.12 51.63
C LYS A 582 -1.81 10.48 51.11
N SER A 583 -2.29 10.87 49.93
CA SER A 583 -3.46 10.27 49.28
C SER A 583 -3.20 10.10 47.78
N PRO A 584 -2.38 9.12 47.38
CA PRO A 584 -2.16 8.83 45.97
C PRO A 584 -3.44 8.27 45.32
N VAL A 585 -3.58 8.49 44.02
CA VAL A 585 -4.69 7.93 43.25
C VAL A 585 -4.40 6.47 42.93
N TYR A 586 -5.28 5.59 43.39
CA TYR A 586 -5.21 4.15 43.13
C TYR A 586 -6.11 3.76 41.96
N TRP A 587 -5.50 3.21 40.92
CA TRP A 587 -6.21 2.53 39.84
C TRP A 587 -6.78 1.20 40.35
N LEU A 588 -8.09 1.00 40.13
CA LEU A 588 -8.87 -0.14 40.64
C LEU A 588 -8.73 -0.38 42.17
N GLY A 589 -8.38 0.66 42.93
CA GLY A 589 -8.21 0.60 44.38
C GLY A 589 -7.00 -0.23 44.86
N LYS A 590 -6.10 -0.66 43.98
CA LYS A 590 -4.95 -1.51 44.34
C LYS A 590 -3.60 -1.04 43.81
N TYR A 591 -3.56 -0.44 42.62
CA TYR A 591 -2.30 -0.09 41.96
C TYR A 591 -2.14 1.43 41.91
N ARG A 592 -1.01 1.96 42.39
CA ARG A 592 -0.70 3.39 42.30
C ARG A 592 -0.37 3.78 40.86
N ASN A 593 -0.85 4.93 40.41
CA ASN A 593 -0.59 5.45 39.06
C ASN A 593 0.89 5.84 38.86
N GLU A 594 1.36 5.78 37.61
CA GLU A 594 2.71 6.21 37.23
C GLU A 594 2.93 7.71 37.43
N GLU A 595 4.04 8.05 38.09
CA GLU A 595 4.55 9.41 38.23
C GLU A 595 5.58 9.73 37.14
N CYS A 596 5.72 11.01 36.78
CA CYS A 596 6.82 11.47 35.93
C CYS A 596 8.10 11.63 36.75
N ASP A 597 9.24 11.58 36.07
CA ASP A 597 10.51 12.10 36.60
C ASP A 597 10.34 13.58 37.01
N PRO A 598 11.05 14.11 38.03
CA PRO A 598 11.06 15.53 38.35
C PRO A 598 11.48 16.42 37.18
N SER A 599 12.28 15.88 36.26
CA SER A 599 12.65 16.51 34.98
C SER A 599 11.51 16.45 33.95
N GLY A 600 10.36 15.87 34.29
CA GLY A 600 9.21 15.71 33.40
C GLY A 600 9.29 14.49 32.48
N CYS A 601 8.17 14.22 31.79
CA CYS A 601 8.01 13.07 30.91
C CYS A 601 8.44 13.32 29.44
N LEU A 602 8.99 14.48 29.11
CA LEU A 602 9.31 14.85 27.73
C LEU A 602 10.45 14.00 27.13
N VAL A 603 11.45 13.65 27.95
CA VAL A 603 12.55 12.77 27.53
C VAL A 603 12.05 11.34 27.26
N GLU A 604 11.11 10.85 28.07
CA GLU A 604 10.46 9.56 27.84
C GLU A 604 9.64 9.57 26.54
N LEU A 605 8.87 10.64 26.31
CA LEU A 605 8.11 10.82 25.07
C LEU A 605 9.03 10.84 23.85
N THR A 606 10.12 11.61 23.92
CA THR A 606 11.12 11.69 22.85
C THR A 606 11.78 10.35 22.58
N THR A 607 12.08 9.59 23.64
CA THR A 607 12.66 8.24 23.52
C THR A 607 11.66 7.27 22.88
N GLN A 608 10.40 7.28 23.32
CA GLN A 608 9.32 6.48 22.73
C GLN A 608 9.14 6.80 21.24
N LEU A 609 9.08 8.08 20.89
CA LEU A 609 8.94 8.54 19.50
C LEU A 609 10.13 8.10 18.65
N THR A 610 11.35 8.27 19.16
CA THR A 610 12.57 7.87 18.44
C THR A 610 12.60 6.36 18.19
N ILE A 611 12.24 5.55 19.20
CA ILE A 611 12.20 4.09 19.09
C ILE A 611 11.09 3.65 18.14
N VAL A 612 9.88 4.22 18.24
CA VAL A 612 8.76 3.81 17.37
C VAL A 612 8.96 4.29 15.94
N MET A 613 9.32 5.55 15.72
CA MET A 613 9.55 6.12 14.39
C MET A 613 10.77 5.49 13.72
N GLY A 614 11.92 5.46 14.41
CA GLY A 614 13.15 4.85 13.89
C GLY A 614 13.05 3.34 13.76
N GLY A 615 12.44 2.67 14.74
CA GLY A 615 12.21 1.22 14.70
C GLY A 615 11.27 0.81 13.58
N LYS A 616 10.17 1.54 13.37
CA LYS A 616 9.26 1.31 12.24
C LYS A 616 9.98 1.49 10.90
N ALA A 617 10.68 2.62 10.72
CA ALA A 617 11.47 2.91 9.53
C ALA A 617 12.47 1.78 9.21
N ILE A 618 13.24 1.35 10.20
CA ILE A 618 14.21 0.26 10.03
C ILE A 618 13.49 -1.06 9.72
N TRP A 619 12.43 -1.40 10.45
CA TRP A 619 11.71 -2.65 10.28
C TRP A 619 11.05 -2.76 8.90
N ASN A 620 10.40 -1.68 8.44
CA ASN A 620 9.76 -1.62 7.13
C ASN A 620 10.81 -1.76 6.02
N ASN A 621 11.87 -0.96 6.06
CA ASN A 621 12.99 -1.09 5.11
C ASN A 621 13.58 -2.51 5.09
N ILE A 622 13.74 -3.16 6.26
CA ILE A 622 14.17 -4.57 6.32
C ILE A 622 13.13 -5.48 5.67
N GLN A 623 11.84 -5.34 5.97
CA GLN A 623 10.81 -6.17 5.35
C GLN A 623 10.76 -5.99 3.83
N GLU A 624 10.91 -4.76 3.33
CA GLU A 624 10.87 -4.43 1.91
C GLU A 624 12.03 -5.03 1.11
N VAL A 625 13.24 -5.01 1.66
CA VAL A 625 14.44 -5.51 0.97
C VAL A 625 14.66 -6.99 1.26
N LEU A 626 14.56 -7.40 2.53
CA LEU A 626 14.93 -8.75 2.96
C LEU A 626 13.86 -9.79 2.62
N LEU A 627 12.56 -9.49 2.72
CA LEU A 627 11.53 -10.49 2.42
C LEU A 627 11.54 -10.92 0.95
N PRO A 628 11.62 -10.00 -0.03
CA PRO A 628 11.72 -10.40 -1.43
C PRO A 628 13.01 -11.14 -1.73
N TRP A 629 14.15 -10.66 -1.22
CA TRP A 629 15.43 -11.30 -1.42
C TRP A 629 15.46 -12.73 -0.85
N ILE A 630 14.97 -12.95 0.37
CA ILE A 630 14.86 -14.28 0.99
C ILE A 630 13.93 -15.19 0.18
N LYS A 631 12.75 -14.70 -0.23
CA LYS A 631 11.81 -15.50 -1.03
C LYS A 631 12.43 -15.90 -2.37
N ASN A 632 13.12 -14.98 -3.05
CA ASN A 632 13.81 -15.24 -4.31
C ASN A 632 14.96 -16.24 -4.11
N LEU A 633 15.72 -16.12 -3.01
CA LEU A 633 16.79 -17.05 -2.66
C LEU A 633 16.26 -18.46 -2.36
N ILE A 634 15.18 -18.58 -1.60
CA ILE A 634 14.50 -19.86 -1.33
C ILE A 634 13.93 -20.45 -2.62
N GLY A 635 13.36 -19.61 -3.49
CA GLY A 635 12.88 -20.01 -4.82
C GLY A 635 13.99 -20.62 -5.67
N ARG A 636 15.16 -19.97 -5.72
CA ARG A 636 16.36 -20.50 -6.41
C ARG A 636 16.86 -21.79 -5.79
N TYR A 637 16.92 -21.89 -4.47
CA TYR A 637 17.43 -23.08 -3.77
C TYR A 637 16.52 -24.30 -3.98
N LYS A 638 15.19 -24.11 -3.95
CA LYS A 638 14.21 -25.18 -4.18
C LYS A 638 14.22 -25.73 -5.61
N LYS A 639 14.63 -24.94 -6.60
CA LYS A 639 14.62 -25.33 -8.02
C LYS A 639 15.92 -25.99 -8.50
N GLY A 640 16.98 -26.02 -7.68
CA GLY A 640 18.29 -26.55 -8.07
C GLY A 640 19.05 -25.62 -9.04
N LYS A 641 20.28 -25.98 -9.42
CA LYS A 641 21.05 -25.20 -10.41
C LYS A 641 20.26 -25.18 -11.74
N PRO A 642 20.07 -24.01 -12.38
CA PRO A 642 19.44 -23.97 -13.68
C PRO A 642 20.30 -24.78 -14.65
N ALA A 643 19.69 -25.72 -15.37
CA ALA A 643 20.28 -26.17 -16.63
C ALA A 643 20.47 -24.92 -17.50
N GLU A 644 21.53 -24.89 -18.32
CA GLU A 644 21.97 -23.78 -19.17
C GLU A 644 20.99 -23.50 -20.32
N ARG A 645 19.70 -23.38 -20.01
CA ARG A 645 18.59 -23.16 -20.94
C ARG A 645 18.22 -21.69 -20.91
N GLN A 646 18.04 -21.11 -22.10
CA GLN A 646 17.54 -19.75 -22.25
C GLN A 646 16.07 -19.69 -21.80
N ILE A 647 15.76 -18.82 -20.84
CA ILE A 647 14.43 -18.67 -20.25
C ILE A 647 13.73 -17.48 -20.92
N PRO A 648 12.48 -17.61 -21.40
CA PRO A 648 11.73 -16.50 -22.00
C PRO A 648 11.33 -15.42 -20.99
N ARG A 649 11.03 -14.20 -21.48
CA ARG A 649 10.58 -13.05 -20.67
C ARG A 649 9.42 -13.38 -19.73
N TRP A 650 8.36 -14.03 -20.23
CA TRP A 650 7.18 -14.34 -19.43
C TRP A 650 7.46 -15.30 -18.27
N GLU A 651 8.45 -16.18 -18.41
CA GLU A 651 8.86 -17.10 -17.35
C GLU A 651 9.82 -16.43 -16.36
N GLN A 652 10.69 -15.52 -16.84
CA GLN A 652 11.51 -14.66 -15.97
C GLN A 652 10.63 -13.77 -15.08
N ASP A 653 9.62 -13.12 -15.68
CA ASP A 653 8.72 -12.23 -14.95
C ASP A 653 7.81 -13.06 -14.02
N TYR A 654 7.28 -14.22 -14.42
CA TYR A 654 6.49 -15.09 -13.52
C TYR A 654 7.20 -15.46 -12.20
N GLU A 655 8.54 -15.47 -12.16
CA GLU A 655 9.29 -15.73 -10.93
C GLU A 655 9.36 -14.53 -9.97
N LEU A 656 9.01 -13.33 -10.43
CA LEU A 656 8.90 -12.13 -9.63
C LEU A 656 7.64 -12.17 -8.75
N GLN A 657 7.60 -11.27 -7.77
CA GLN A 657 6.48 -11.17 -6.84
C GLN A 657 5.36 -10.37 -7.47
N SER A 658 4.14 -10.89 -7.39
CA SER A 658 2.95 -10.13 -7.79
C SER A 658 2.74 -8.94 -6.85
N LEU A 659 2.51 -7.77 -7.41
CA LEU A 659 2.00 -6.63 -6.64
C LEU A 659 0.62 -7.01 -6.06
N GLY A 660 0.43 -6.83 -4.74
CA GLY A 660 -0.81 -7.21 -4.07
C GLY A 660 -2.02 -6.41 -4.56
N LYS A 661 -3.26 -6.91 -4.34
CA LYS A 661 -4.52 -6.26 -4.78
C LYS A 661 -4.68 -4.79 -4.31
N LEU A 662 -4.01 -4.41 -3.21
CA LEU A 662 -4.05 -3.05 -2.65
C LEU A 662 -2.94 -2.12 -3.22
N GLY A 663 -2.03 -2.63 -4.05
CA GLY A 663 -0.96 -1.86 -4.69
C GLY A 663 -0.19 -0.96 -3.71
N LEU A 664 -0.26 0.35 -3.97
CA LEU A 664 0.48 1.41 -3.27
C LEU A 664 -0.13 1.86 -1.95
N PHE A 665 -1.27 1.30 -1.56
CA PHE A 665 -2.01 1.75 -0.39
C PHE A 665 -1.16 1.75 0.89
N TYR A 666 -0.39 0.68 1.11
CA TYR A 666 0.47 0.55 2.29
C TYR A 666 1.61 1.55 2.32
N GLU A 667 2.17 1.87 1.14
CA GLU A 667 3.26 2.84 1.01
C GLU A 667 2.76 4.26 1.36
N TYR A 668 1.59 4.67 0.83
CA TYR A 668 0.97 5.93 1.23
C TYR A 668 0.66 5.98 2.72
N LEU A 669 0.08 4.90 3.26
CA LEU A 669 -0.28 4.82 4.67
C LEU A 669 0.94 4.95 5.57
N GLU A 670 2.08 4.36 5.18
CA GLU A 670 3.34 4.53 5.89
C GLU A 670 3.75 5.99 5.98
N MET A 671 3.75 6.69 4.84
CA MET A 671 4.19 8.08 4.75
C MET A 671 3.24 9.04 5.48
N VAL A 672 1.93 8.77 5.47
CA VAL A 672 0.94 9.53 6.25
C VAL A 672 1.17 9.37 7.75
N ILE A 673 1.48 8.15 8.21
CA ILE A 673 1.85 7.92 9.62
C ILE A 673 3.18 8.61 9.96
N GLN A 674 4.15 8.61 9.06
CA GLN A 674 5.38 9.38 9.27
C GLN A 674 5.10 10.88 9.36
N PHE A 675 4.26 11.42 8.49
CA PHE A 675 3.85 12.82 8.52
C PHE A 675 3.18 13.20 9.84
N GLY A 676 2.34 12.33 10.39
CA GLY A 676 1.74 12.56 11.71
C GLY A 676 2.78 12.58 12.84
N PHE A 677 3.80 11.71 12.84
CA PHE A 677 4.91 11.80 13.80
C PHE A 677 5.68 13.12 13.70
N VAL A 678 5.94 13.59 12.49
CA VAL A 678 6.67 14.83 12.22
C VAL A 678 5.89 16.08 12.62
N THR A 679 4.56 16.04 12.62
CA THR A 679 3.72 17.22 12.84
C THR A 679 3.09 17.27 14.24
N LEU A 680 2.57 16.16 14.74
CA LEU A 680 1.85 16.11 16.03
C LEU A 680 2.78 16.28 17.24
N PHE A 681 4.00 15.74 17.16
CA PHE A 681 4.92 15.66 18.30
C PHE A 681 6.17 16.53 18.14
N VAL A 682 6.19 17.43 17.15
CA VAL A 682 7.38 18.23 16.80
C VAL A 682 7.86 19.15 17.92
N ALA A 683 6.94 19.63 18.76
CA ALA A 683 7.27 20.44 19.93
C ALA A 683 8.11 19.68 20.96
N SER A 684 8.01 18.35 20.99
CA SER A 684 8.82 17.51 21.89
C SER A 684 10.19 17.15 21.29
N PHE A 685 10.26 16.98 19.96
CA PHE A 685 11.45 16.48 19.29
C PHE A 685 11.71 17.23 17.97
N PRO A 686 12.57 18.27 17.97
CA PRO A 686 12.82 19.11 16.80
C PRO A 686 13.60 18.39 15.69
N LEU A 687 14.22 17.25 15.98
CA LEU A 687 14.93 16.42 14.99
C LEU A 687 14.00 15.42 14.26
N ALA A 688 12.70 15.38 14.58
CA ALA A 688 11.75 14.51 13.87
C ALA A 688 11.77 14.71 12.35
N PRO A 689 11.76 15.94 11.80
CA PRO A 689 11.82 16.15 10.35
C PRO A 689 13.13 15.66 9.73
N LEU A 690 14.25 15.69 10.47
CA LEU A 690 15.53 15.17 9.99
C LEU A 690 15.51 13.64 9.90
N LEU A 691 14.97 12.95 10.91
CA LEU A 691 14.80 11.50 10.85
C LEU A 691 13.85 11.09 9.72
N ALA A 692 12.76 11.84 9.52
CA ALA A 692 11.85 11.64 8.39
C ALA A 692 12.52 11.87 7.04
N LEU A 693 13.36 12.90 6.92
CA LEU A 693 14.11 13.18 5.70
C LEU A 693 15.07 12.02 5.38
N LEU A 694 15.82 11.54 6.36
CA LEU A 694 16.70 10.39 6.19
C LEU A 694 15.91 9.13 5.81
N ASN A 695 14.78 8.87 6.46
CA ASN A 695 13.93 7.73 6.11
C ASN A 695 13.44 7.85 4.66
N ASN A 696 12.90 9.01 4.25
CA ASN A 696 12.43 9.21 2.88
C ASN A 696 13.53 9.02 1.83
N LEU A 697 14.77 9.46 2.12
CA LEU A 697 15.88 9.25 1.18
C LEU A 697 16.21 7.77 1.01
N PHE A 698 16.15 6.97 2.09
CA PHE A 698 16.30 5.52 1.99
C PHE A 698 15.09 4.87 1.31
N GLU A 699 13.89 5.27 1.69
CA GLU A 699 12.62 4.76 1.14
C GLU A 699 12.55 4.94 -0.37
N ILE A 700 12.86 6.15 -0.85
CA ILE A 700 12.89 6.44 -2.29
C ILE A 700 13.78 5.42 -3.01
N LEU A 701 14.95 5.09 -2.45
CA LEU A 701 15.87 4.12 -3.06
C LEU A 701 15.37 2.68 -2.95
N THR A 702 14.88 2.27 -1.78
CA THR A 702 14.41 0.90 -1.54
C THR A 702 13.16 0.58 -2.35
N THR A 703 12.16 1.46 -2.36
CA THR A 703 10.94 1.29 -3.14
C THR A 703 11.24 1.25 -4.64
N GLN A 704 12.10 2.14 -5.14
CA GLN A 704 12.53 2.15 -6.54
C GLN A 704 13.19 0.84 -6.96
N TYR A 705 14.15 0.39 -6.16
CA TYR A 705 14.90 -0.83 -6.40
C TYR A 705 13.98 -2.05 -6.38
N ARG A 706 13.09 -2.14 -5.39
CA ARG A 706 12.10 -3.19 -5.25
C ARG A 706 11.20 -3.29 -6.50
N ARG A 707 10.58 -2.19 -6.93
CA ARG A 707 9.67 -2.22 -8.09
C ARG A 707 10.35 -2.59 -9.40
N LEU A 708 11.65 -2.32 -9.55
CA LEU A 708 12.40 -2.65 -10.75
C LEU A 708 13.02 -4.04 -10.73
N GLU A 709 13.37 -4.59 -9.56
CA GLU A 709 13.99 -5.92 -9.46
C GLU A 709 12.99 -7.02 -9.12
N THR A 710 12.04 -6.78 -8.21
CA THR A 710 11.32 -7.86 -7.53
C THR A 710 9.85 -8.00 -7.90
N ASP A 711 9.24 -6.97 -8.48
CA ASP A 711 7.80 -6.93 -8.72
C ASP A 711 7.47 -7.21 -10.20
N THR A 712 6.29 -7.81 -10.45
CA THR A 712 5.66 -8.05 -11.78
C THR A 712 4.50 -7.12 -12.06
#